data_AF-A0A2F0A3C1-F1
#
_entry.id   AF-A0A2F0A3C1-F1
#
_cell.length_a   1.000
_cell.length_b   1.000
_cell.length_c   1.000
_cell.angle_alpha   90.00
_cell.angle_beta   90.00
_cell.angle_gamma   90.00
#
_symmetry.space_group_name_H-M   'P 1'
#
loop_
_entity.id
_entity.type
_entity.pdbx_description
1 polymer ?
#
loop_
_entity_poly.entity_id
_entity_poly.type
_entity_poly.pdbx_seq_one_letter_code
_entity_poly.pdbx_strand_id
1 'polypeptide(L)'
;MIKKSVNLSFFRCFINLFLIGFITLNIQAVTLDLTLRESVHSVHNFEKVKWNSHEVAIVICDMWDSHHSVTAVRRVNEFAPRLNEVIKSLRDSGATIIHSPSDCMPSYKDHDARKRALAVPLASELPKHISSWCHKIPQEEEASYPIDQSDGGEDEGEFENNQWTERLKAEGRNPGTPWLRQTSALEIFSKDYLASEGEVVWSILKHKKIKHVILAGVHTNMCVLGRPFGLRQMVRCGMNTVLLRDGTDVMYNPKRWPYVSHFTGLDLVIRHIEENVCSTITSDQLIGGEPFRFRHDKRPQLVVISQSEKVSNWKAFARRFFDADFRVSYVESDTGKGMNDIDQADCLLLVDEVEDKKINELIETYVASAKPVIGVGGHCSNSNKSIFGVNALSNKNISSDVKWIRGTENHPLAFGFKGKKWSIDRKSEGLEVDQAVIPLFHCKNGSSESADLLAWSFARNDSGRSCATLLSLPENKNDESFQRYLFNAVRWATGESIASQLPVDPDLRRLNEGWVVRGKMQLRKKHKSKHWDLRTLIRIFDDLPDIERVLKWESAPGSVIYINGELLEENQSGHWSVPSEILKSGDLNLVVVRVSNSNPFKSLPKITSSKDSFELSLKHWQERLSNDEIEPNFPIPPQFGAPTDLIQEWRQRK
;
A
#
# COMPACT_ATOMS: atom_id res chain seq x y z
N MET A 1 -27.53 -68.77 -56.90
CA MET A 1 -28.08 -68.13 -55.68
C MET A 1 -26.93 -68.01 -54.69
N ILE A 2 -26.43 -66.89 -54.17
CA ILE A 2 -26.82 -65.48 -54.09
C ILE A 2 -25.50 -64.69 -54.02
N LYS A 3 -25.32 -63.66 -54.86
CA LYS A 3 -24.27 -62.64 -54.69
C LYS A 3 -24.56 -61.85 -53.42
N LYS A 4 -23.59 -61.69 -52.52
CA LYS A 4 -23.59 -60.60 -51.53
C LYS A 4 -22.33 -59.78 -51.71
N SER A 5 -22.50 -58.65 -52.40
CA SER A 5 -21.54 -57.55 -52.46
C SER A 5 -21.37 -56.96 -51.07
N VAL A 6 -20.16 -57.04 -50.53
CA VAL A 6 -19.77 -56.27 -49.34
C VAL A 6 -19.71 -54.81 -49.78
N ASN A 7 -20.60 -54.00 -49.22
CA ASN A 7 -20.78 -52.59 -49.58
C ASN A 7 -19.63 -51.75 -48.99
N LEU A 8 -18.53 -51.63 -49.74
CA LEU A 8 -17.34 -50.84 -49.39
C LEU A 8 -17.64 -49.33 -49.15
N SER A 9 -18.85 -48.86 -49.52
CA SER A 9 -19.29 -47.50 -49.27
C SER A 9 -19.57 -47.21 -47.80
N PHE A 10 -20.01 -48.20 -47.01
CA PHE A 10 -20.41 -47.98 -45.62
C PHE A 10 -19.20 -47.81 -44.70
N PHE A 11 -18.10 -48.51 -45.00
CA PHE A 11 -16.85 -48.44 -44.24
C PHE A 11 -16.08 -47.13 -44.50
N ARG A 12 -16.15 -46.59 -45.72
CA ARG A 12 -15.59 -45.25 -46.05
C ARG A 12 -16.38 -44.12 -45.41
N CYS A 13 -17.69 -44.25 -45.24
CA CYS A 13 -18.51 -43.26 -44.52
C CYS A 13 -18.22 -43.26 -43.02
N PHE A 14 -17.98 -44.43 -42.41
CA PHE A 14 -17.61 -44.52 -40.99
C PHE A 14 -16.21 -43.98 -40.69
N ILE A 15 -15.23 -44.20 -41.59
CA ILE A 15 -13.87 -43.65 -41.43
C ILE A 15 -13.87 -42.13 -41.64
N ASN A 16 -14.69 -41.58 -42.55
CA ASN A 16 -14.85 -40.13 -42.67
C ASN A 16 -15.65 -39.51 -41.52
N LEU A 17 -16.63 -40.21 -40.92
CA LEU A 17 -17.26 -39.75 -39.67
C LEU A 17 -16.33 -39.85 -38.45
N PHE A 18 -15.39 -40.81 -38.42
CA PHE A 18 -14.36 -40.87 -37.38
C PHE A 18 -13.24 -39.84 -37.60
N LEU A 19 -12.90 -39.50 -38.85
CA LEU A 19 -11.95 -38.41 -39.14
C LEU A 19 -12.57 -37.01 -38.98
N ILE A 20 -13.89 -36.85 -39.14
CA ILE A 20 -14.61 -35.60 -38.86
C ILE A 20 -15.02 -35.50 -37.38
N GLY A 21 -15.04 -36.63 -36.64
CA GLY A 21 -15.18 -36.68 -35.17
C GLY A 21 -13.88 -36.39 -34.41
N PHE A 22 -12.74 -36.37 -35.11
CA PHE A 22 -11.47 -35.77 -34.67
C PHE A 22 -11.24 -34.44 -35.39
N ILE A 23 -12.27 -33.58 -35.47
CA ILE A 23 -11.97 -32.16 -35.26
C ILE A 23 -11.49 -32.12 -33.82
N THR A 24 -10.17 -32.22 -33.66
CA THR A 24 -9.46 -31.59 -32.57
C THR A 24 -10.12 -30.22 -32.42
N LEU A 25 -11.00 -30.08 -31.42
CA LEU A 25 -11.03 -28.88 -30.62
C LEU A 25 -9.60 -28.74 -30.13
N ASN A 26 -8.74 -28.21 -31.01
CA ASN A 26 -7.63 -27.38 -30.61
C ASN A 26 -8.33 -26.28 -29.83
N ILE A 27 -8.60 -26.55 -28.54
CA ILE A 27 -8.68 -25.54 -27.52
C ILE A 27 -7.28 -24.96 -27.56
N GLN A 28 -7.08 -24.06 -28.52
CA GLN A 28 -5.88 -23.27 -28.61
C GLN A 28 -5.84 -22.58 -27.25
N ALA A 29 -4.86 -22.97 -26.45
CA ALA A 29 -4.82 -22.58 -25.04
C ALA A 29 -4.95 -21.06 -24.97
N VAL A 30 -6.04 -20.59 -24.35
CA VAL A 30 -6.30 -19.16 -24.24
C VAL A 30 -5.11 -18.57 -23.50
N THR A 31 -4.43 -17.63 -24.15
CA THR A 31 -3.27 -16.97 -23.59
C THR A 31 -3.73 -15.67 -22.97
N LEU A 32 -3.34 -15.43 -21.72
CA LEU A 32 -3.54 -14.16 -21.04
C LEU A 32 -2.33 -13.27 -21.34
N ASP A 33 -2.56 -12.17 -22.06
CA ASP A 33 -1.56 -11.14 -22.29
C ASP A 33 -1.62 -10.15 -21.12
N LEU A 34 -0.61 -10.20 -20.24
CA LEU A 34 -0.58 -9.41 -19.00
C LEU A 34 0.61 -8.45 -19.01
N THR A 35 0.45 -7.33 -18.31
CA THR A 35 1.53 -6.41 -17.95
C THR A 35 1.68 -6.42 -16.44
N LEU A 36 2.75 -7.09 -15.99
CA LEU A 36 3.13 -7.13 -14.59
C LEU A 36 3.70 -5.78 -14.18
N ARG A 37 3.31 -5.30 -13.00
CA ARG A 37 3.87 -4.10 -12.38
C ARG A 37 4.66 -4.48 -11.14
N GLU A 38 5.91 -4.07 -11.10
CA GLU A 38 6.78 -4.13 -9.93
C GLU A 38 7.23 -2.72 -9.57
N SER A 39 7.83 -2.55 -8.40
CA SER A 39 8.36 -1.27 -7.96
C SER A 39 9.76 -1.49 -7.40
N VAL A 40 10.67 -0.58 -7.74
CA VAL A 40 11.99 -0.50 -7.10
C VAL A 40 12.16 0.92 -6.65
N HIS A 41 12.28 1.12 -5.34
CA HIS A 41 12.25 2.46 -4.76
C HIS A 41 11.10 3.28 -5.39
N SER A 42 9.87 2.79 -5.28
CA SER A 42 8.62 3.48 -5.66
C SER A 42 8.52 3.94 -7.12
N VAL A 43 9.48 3.56 -7.97
CA VAL A 43 9.43 3.75 -9.41
C VAL A 43 8.93 2.45 -10.03
N HIS A 44 7.86 2.53 -10.81
CA HIS A 44 7.26 1.34 -11.40
C HIS A 44 8.13 0.79 -12.54
N ASN A 45 8.28 -0.54 -12.54
CA ASN A 45 8.76 -1.32 -13.67
C ASN A 45 7.61 -2.13 -14.25
N PHE A 46 7.58 -2.28 -15.58
CA PHE A 46 6.51 -2.96 -16.28
C PHE A 46 7.06 -4.07 -17.17
N GLU A 47 6.57 -5.29 -17.01
CA GLU A 47 6.96 -6.46 -17.82
C GLU A 47 5.75 -7.04 -18.53
N LYS A 48 5.82 -7.17 -19.86
CA LYS A 48 4.78 -7.86 -20.65
C LYS A 48 5.04 -9.36 -20.65
N VAL A 49 4.04 -10.13 -20.22
CA VAL A 49 4.10 -11.59 -20.15
C VAL A 49 2.89 -12.22 -20.85
N LYS A 50 3.06 -13.48 -21.25
CA LYS A 50 2.01 -14.30 -21.85
C LYS A 50 1.84 -15.57 -21.05
N TRP A 51 0.69 -15.76 -20.42
CA TRP A 51 0.42 -16.94 -19.60
C TRP A 51 -0.61 -17.85 -20.25
N ASN A 52 -0.34 -19.15 -20.29
CA ASN A 52 -1.35 -20.13 -20.67
C ASN A 52 -2.39 -20.22 -19.55
N SER A 53 -3.66 -19.92 -19.86
CA SER A 53 -4.75 -19.92 -18.88
C SER A 53 -4.88 -21.23 -18.09
N HIS A 54 -4.57 -22.38 -18.70
CA HIS A 54 -4.67 -23.68 -18.04
C HIS A 54 -3.59 -23.91 -16.98
N GLU A 55 -2.52 -23.11 -17.03
CA GLU A 55 -1.43 -23.09 -16.06
C GLU A 55 -1.61 -21.97 -15.01
N VAL A 56 -2.77 -21.29 -15.02
CA VAL A 56 -3.12 -20.19 -14.12
C VAL A 56 -4.19 -20.64 -13.12
N ALA A 57 -4.03 -20.24 -11.86
CA ALA A 57 -5.10 -20.27 -10.86
C ALA A 57 -5.34 -18.89 -10.28
N ILE A 58 -6.60 -18.57 -9.98
CA ILE A 58 -6.95 -17.45 -9.09
C ILE A 58 -7.37 -18.01 -7.73
N VAL A 59 -6.80 -17.46 -6.66
CA VAL A 59 -7.18 -17.73 -5.28
C VAL A 59 -7.90 -16.50 -4.73
N ILE A 60 -9.17 -16.68 -4.37
CA ILE A 60 -10.02 -15.63 -3.82
C ILE A 60 -9.97 -15.72 -2.29
N CYS A 61 -9.22 -14.82 -1.68
CA CYS A 61 -8.97 -14.76 -0.25
C CYS A 61 -10.09 -14.03 0.51
N ASP A 62 -10.77 -14.73 1.42
CA ASP A 62 -11.55 -14.13 2.52
C ASP A 62 -12.56 -13.04 2.09
N MET A 63 -13.15 -13.17 0.90
CA MET A 63 -14.24 -12.31 0.41
C MET A 63 -15.56 -12.61 1.14
N TRP A 64 -15.59 -12.35 2.45
CA TRP A 64 -16.67 -12.73 3.35
C TRP A 64 -17.97 -11.96 3.11
N ASP A 65 -19.07 -12.49 3.65
CA ASP A 65 -20.42 -11.89 3.61
C ASP A 65 -20.61 -10.74 4.61
N SER A 66 -19.72 -10.63 5.60
CA SER A 66 -19.73 -9.56 6.59
C SER A 66 -18.34 -9.34 7.19
N HIS A 67 -18.17 -8.24 7.93
CA HIS A 67 -16.93 -7.87 8.62
C HIS A 67 -17.25 -7.06 9.88
N HIS A 68 -16.32 -7.01 10.84
CA HIS A 68 -16.52 -6.23 12.08
C HIS A 68 -16.63 -4.72 11.82
N SER A 69 -16.02 -4.25 10.72
CA SER A 69 -16.15 -2.88 10.21
C SER A 69 -17.19 -2.81 9.08
N VAL A 70 -18.11 -1.85 9.15
CA VAL A 70 -19.18 -1.66 8.15
C VAL A 70 -18.64 -1.04 6.86
N THR A 71 -17.61 -0.19 6.93
CA THR A 71 -16.97 0.37 5.74
C THR A 71 -16.16 -0.68 4.99
N ALA A 72 -15.52 -1.62 5.69
CA ALA A 72 -14.91 -2.79 5.06
C ALA A 72 -15.97 -3.60 4.29
N VAL A 73 -17.15 -3.85 4.88
CA VAL A 73 -18.28 -4.48 4.17
C VAL A 73 -18.70 -3.68 2.95
N ARG A 74 -18.80 -2.35 3.05
CA ARG A 74 -19.16 -1.48 1.91
C ARG A 74 -18.12 -1.58 0.78
N ARG A 75 -16.82 -1.50 1.09
CA ARG A 75 -15.74 -1.60 0.10
C ARG A 75 -15.69 -2.98 -0.55
N VAL A 76 -15.77 -4.06 0.24
CA VAL A 76 -15.88 -5.44 -0.28
C VAL A 76 -17.04 -5.55 -1.27
N ASN A 77 -18.22 -5.06 -0.90
CA ASN A 77 -19.40 -5.12 -1.77
C ASN A 77 -19.26 -4.24 -3.02
N GLU A 78 -18.45 -3.19 -2.97
CA GLU A 78 -18.25 -2.28 -4.10
C GLU A 78 -17.43 -2.93 -5.22
N PHE A 79 -16.34 -3.64 -4.89
CA PHE A 79 -15.48 -4.28 -5.89
C PHE A 79 -15.84 -5.74 -6.18
N ALA A 80 -16.64 -6.41 -5.32
CA ALA A 80 -17.03 -7.80 -5.51
C ALA A 80 -17.68 -8.09 -6.88
N PRO A 81 -18.59 -7.25 -7.43
CA PRO A 81 -19.14 -7.49 -8.77
C PRO A 81 -18.07 -7.54 -9.86
N ARG A 82 -17.10 -6.61 -9.82
CA ARG A 82 -15.96 -6.59 -10.76
C ARG A 82 -15.08 -7.83 -10.59
N LEU A 83 -14.81 -8.24 -9.36
CA LEU A 83 -14.06 -9.48 -9.11
C LEU A 83 -14.82 -10.71 -9.63
N ASN A 84 -16.15 -10.74 -9.55
CA ASN A 84 -16.95 -11.82 -10.13
C ASN A 84 -16.84 -11.88 -11.66
N GLU A 85 -16.77 -10.72 -12.35
CA GLU A 85 -16.49 -10.65 -13.78
C GLU A 85 -15.11 -11.25 -14.12
N VAL A 86 -14.08 -10.92 -13.33
CA VAL A 86 -12.74 -11.49 -13.48
C VAL A 86 -12.78 -13.01 -13.31
N ILE A 87 -13.43 -13.51 -12.26
CA ILE A 87 -13.58 -14.94 -11.99
C ILE A 87 -14.28 -15.63 -13.17
N LYS A 88 -15.36 -15.04 -13.71
CA LYS A 88 -16.07 -15.57 -14.87
C LYS A 88 -15.18 -15.64 -16.11
N SER A 89 -14.46 -14.57 -16.44
CA SER A 89 -13.54 -14.54 -17.60
C SER A 89 -12.42 -15.57 -17.48
N LEU A 90 -11.78 -15.67 -16.31
CA LEU A 90 -10.75 -16.66 -16.04
C LEU A 90 -11.30 -18.08 -16.16
N ARG A 91 -12.50 -18.33 -15.63
CA ARG A 91 -13.20 -19.62 -15.71
C ARG A 91 -13.52 -20.00 -17.15
N ASP A 92 -13.98 -19.06 -17.96
CA ASP A 92 -14.30 -19.25 -19.38
C ASP A 92 -13.03 -19.49 -20.21
N SER A 93 -11.91 -18.90 -19.78
CA SER A 93 -10.59 -19.11 -20.38
C SER A 93 -9.93 -20.44 -19.99
N GLY A 94 -10.48 -21.18 -19.02
CA GLY A 94 -9.96 -22.47 -18.56
C GLY A 94 -9.00 -22.41 -17.37
N ALA A 95 -8.86 -21.25 -16.72
CA ALA A 95 -8.08 -21.12 -15.49
C ALA A 95 -8.75 -21.81 -14.29
N THR A 96 -7.95 -22.16 -13.30
CA THR A 96 -8.43 -22.82 -12.07
C THR A 96 -8.94 -21.78 -11.08
N ILE A 97 -10.20 -21.89 -10.64
CA ILE A 97 -10.79 -20.99 -9.65
C ILE A 97 -10.76 -21.66 -8.27
N ILE A 98 -10.17 -21.00 -7.28
CA ILE A 98 -10.09 -21.48 -5.90
C ILE A 98 -10.68 -20.42 -4.96
N HIS A 99 -11.83 -20.72 -4.37
CA HIS A 99 -12.44 -19.91 -3.33
C HIS A 99 -11.88 -20.30 -1.97
N SER A 100 -11.37 -19.32 -1.23
CA SER A 100 -10.75 -19.53 0.08
C SER A 100 -11.35 -18.62 1.15
N PRO A 101 -12.65 -18.78 1.50
CA PRO A 101 -13.27 -18.06 2.60
C PRO A 101 -12.89 -18.72 3.93
N SER A 102 -11.73 -18.38 4.48
CA SER A 102 -11.27 -18.95 5.75
C SER A 102 -12.27 -18.66 6.87
N ASP A 103 -12.22 -19.47 7.93
CA ASP A 103 -13.10 -19.39 9.09
C ASP A 103 -14.61 -19.60 8.78
N CYS A 104 -14.97 -19.76 7.50
CA CYS A 104 -16.34 -20.01 7.02
C CYS A 104 -16.52 -21.42 6.45
N MET A 105 -15.47 -22.23 6.42
CA MET A 105 -15.47 -23.58 5.82
C MET A 105 -16.58 -24.53 6.31
N PRO A 106 -17.04 -24.50 7.58
CA PRO A 106 -18.17 -25.31 8.03
C PRO A 106 -19.45 -25.12 7.20
N SER A 107 -19.69 -23.90 6.69
CA SER A 107 -20.85 -23.60 5.83
C SER A 107 -20.82 -24.32 4.48
N TYR A 108 -19.66 -24.86 4.09
CA TYR A 108 -19.42 -25.46 2.78
C TYR A 108 -19.18 -26.97 2.82
N LYS A 109 -19.39 -27.63 3.98
CA LYS A 109 -19.10 -29.06 4.16
C LYS A 109 -19.71 -29.97 3.07
N ASP A 110 -20.92 -29.64 2.61
CA ASP A 110 -21.68 -30.42 1.63
C ASP A 110 -21.59 -29.86 0.21
N HIS A 111 -20.90 -28.73 0.01
CA HIS A 111 -20.79 -28.06 -1.28
C HIS A 111 -19.91 -28.87 -2.26
N ASP A 112 -20.33 -29.01 -3.51
CA ASP A 112 -19.62 -29.83 -4.50
C ASP A 112 -18.19 -29.34 -4.76
N ALA A 113 -17.97 -28.01 -4.84
CA ALA A 113 -16.63 -27.44 -4.97
C ALA A 113 -15.70 -27.80 -3.79
N ARG A 114 -16.24 -27.96 -2.57
CA ARG A 114 -15.48 -28.38 -1.39
C ARG A 114 -15.16 -29.86 -1.45
N LYS A 115 -16.15 -30.70 -1.78
CA LYS A 115 -15.95 -32.14 -2.01
C LYS A 115 -14.90 -32.38 -3.09
N ARG A 116 -14.96 -31.61 -4.18
CA ARG A 116 -13.99 -31.63 -5.28
C ARG A 116 -12.58 -31.25 -4.82
N ALA A 117 -12.43 -30.24 -3.96
CA ALA A 117 -11.14 -29.88 -3.37
C ALA A 117 -10.56 -30.99 -2.50
N LEU A 118 -11.38 -31.59 -1.62
CA LEU A 118 -10.95 -32.69 -0.75
C LEU A 118 -10.67 -34.00 -1.50
N ALA A 119 -11.25 -34.17 -2.70
CA ALA A 119 -10.99 -35.33 -3.55
C ALA A 119 -9.66 -35.23 -4.33
N VAL A 120 -8.99 -34.08 -4.32
CA VAL A 120 -7.66 -33.95 -4.94
C VAL A 120 -6.65 -34.72 -4.08
N PRO A 121 -5.85 -35.63 -4.69
CA PRO A 121 -4.80 -36.33 -3.95
C PRO A 121 -3.82 -35.33 -3.34
N LEU A 122 -3.42 -35.58 -2.09
CA LEU A 122 -2.39 -34.78 -1.43
C LEU A 122 -1.12 -34.77 -2.29
N ALA A 123 -0.49 -33.60 -2.45
CA ALA A 123 0.77 -33.50 -3.17
C ALA A 123 1.82 -34.42 -2.52
N SER A 124 2.60 -35.10 -3.35
CA SER A 124 3.71 -35.94 -2.88
C SER A 124 4.76 -35.16 -2.08
N GLU A 125 4.85 -33.86 -2.33
CA GLU A 125 5.74 -32.93 -1.63
C GLU A 125 4.95 -31.71 -1.14
N LEU A 126 4.83 -31.58 0.18
CA LEU A 126 4.29 -30.41 0.85
C LEU A 126 5.42 -29.51 1.34
N PRO A 127 5.42 -28.21 0.98
CA PRO A 127 6.37 -27.25 1.53
C PRO A 127 6.27 -27.17 3.04
N LYS A 128 7.41 -27.00 3.72
CA LYS A 128 7.44 -26.83 5.17
C LYS A 128 6.58 -25.63 5.57
N HIS A 129 5.74 -25.81 6.59
CA HIS A 129 4.86 -24.78 7.13
C HIS A 129 3.84 -24.23 6.12
N ILE A 130 3.50 -24.96 5.05
CA ILE A 130 2.49 -24.51 4.07
C ILE A 130 1.13 -24.28 4.72
N SER A 131 0.80 -25.03 5.77
CA SER A 131 -0.46 -24.92 6.52
C SER A 131 -0.46 -23.80 7.58
N SER A 132 0.68 -23.11 7.76
CA SER A 132 0.83 -22.05 8.78
C SER A 132 0.64 -20.66 8.17
N TRP A 133 0.27 -19.69 9.00
CA TRP A 133 0.34 -18.28 8.60
C TRP A 133 1.79 -17.88 8.28
N CYS A 134 2.01 -17.12 7.21
CA CYS A 134 3.32 -16.58 6.86
C CYS A 134 3.38 -15.09 7.19
N HIS A 135 4.03 -14.77 8.32
CA HIS A 135 4.12 -13.38 8.81
C HIS A 135 5.10 -12.52 8.02
N LYS A 136 6.13 -13.14 7.46
CA LYS A 136 7.22 -12.45 6.78
C LYS A 136 8.00 -13.42 5.88
N ILE A 137 8.54 -12.91 4.79
CA ILE A 137 9.52 -13.60 3.94
C ILE A 137 10.87 -12.86 3.97
N PRO A 138 12.00 -13.51 3.62
CA PRO A 138 13.33 -12.89 3.68
C PRO A 138 13.43 -11.54 2.97
N GLN A 139 12.75 -11.39 1.83
CA GLN A 139 12.73 -10.16 1.03
C GLN A 139 12.10 -8.98 1.76
N GLU A 140 11.25 -9.21 2.76
CA GLU A 140 10.65 -8.15 3.58
C GLU A 140 11.51 -7.80 4.81
N GLU A 141 12.59 -8.54 5.11
CA GLU A 141 13.33 -8.42 6.39
C GLU A 141 13.81 -7.01 6.67
N GLU A 142 14.36 -6.34 5.65
CA GLU A 142 14.88 -4.97 5.72
C GLU A 142 13.82 -3.89 5.43
N ALA A 143 12.60 -4.29 5.02
CA ALA A 143 11.51 -3.37 4.70
C ALA A 143 10.78 -2.91 5.97
N SER A 144 10.45 -1.61 6.02
CA SER A 144 9.54 -1.06 7.02
C SER A 144 8.10 -1.19 6.53
N TYR A 145 7.20 -1.66 7.39
CA TYR A 145 5.79 -1.76 7.03
C TYR A 145 5.19 -0.36 6.82
N PRO A 146 4.40 -0.13 5.76
CA PRO A 146 4.14 1.23 5.29
C PRO A 146 2.94 1.93 5.96
N ILE A 147 2.17 1.21 6.79
CA ILE A 147 1.02 1.74 7.54
C ILE A 147 1.00 1.26 8.98
N ASP A 148 0.41 2.08 9.85
CA ASP A 148 0.01 1.69 11.20
C ASP A 148 -1.43 1.21 11.17
N GLN A 149 -1.59 -0.10 11.35
CA GLN A 149 -2.84 -0.85 11.37
C GLN A 149 -3.09 -1.44 12.76
N SER A 150 -2.41 -0.90 13.76
CA SER A 150 -2.38 -1.47 15.10
C SER A 150 -3.73 -1.42 15.80
N ASP A 151 -4.71 -0.63 15.33
CA ASP A 151 -6.05 -0.55 15.91
C ASP A 151 -7.10 -1.42 15.20
N GLY A 152 -6.68 -2.32 14.30
CA GLY A 152 -7.62 -3.13 13.51
C GLY A 152 -8.21 -2.39 12.31
N GLY A 153 -7.73 -1.17 12.00
CA GLY A 153 -8.08 -0.46 10.76
C GLY A 153 -9.53 0.00 10.66
N GLU A 154 -10.22 0.16 11.80
CA GLU A 154 -11.55 0.79 11.86
C GLU A 154 -11.45 2.26 11.45
N ASP A 155 -12.08 2.63 10.34
CA ASP A 155 -12.04 3.98 9.77
C ASP A 155 -13.34 4.77 9.97
N GLU A 156 -14.29 4.19 10.70
CA GLU A 156 -15.58 4.78 11.07
C GLU A 156 -15.54 5.61 12.37
N GLY A 157 -16.68 6.24 12.67
CA GLY A 157 -16.92 6.88 13.96
C GLY A 157 -17.55 5.92 14.97
N GLU A 158 -17.32 6.16 16.27
CA GLU A 158 -17.84 5.36 17.38
C GLU A 158 -19.35 5.10 17.29
N PHE A 159 -20.13 6.10 16.89
CA PHE A 159 -21.58 5.97 16.72
C PHE A 159 -21.96 4.94 15.65
N GLU A 160 -21.24 4.89 14.54
CA GLU A 160 -21.47 3.93 13.46
C GLU A 160 -21.01 2.52 13.89
N ASN A 161 -19.88 2.41 14.60
CA ASN A 161 -19.39 1.14 15.15
C ASN A 161 -20.38 0.53 16.14
N ASN A 162 -20.98 1.34 17.02
CA ASN A 162 -21.98 0.88 17.98
C ASN A 162 -23.25 0.39 17.26
N GLN A 163 -23.76 1.15 16.27
CA GLN A 163 -24.91 0.71 15.50
C GLN A 163 -24.66 -0.59 14.72
N TRP A 164 -23.48 -0.71 14.11
CA TRP A 164 -23.11 -1.90 13.38
C TRP A 164 -23.00 -3.11 14.30
N THR A 165 -22.37 -2.95 15.46
CA THR A 165 -22.27 -3.97 16.50
C THR A 165 -23.65 -4.45 16.96
N GLU A 166 -24.58 -3.55 17.25
CA GLU A 166 -25.94 -3.91 17.65
C GLU A 166 -26.71 -4.62 16.53
N ARG A 167 -26.53 -4.18 15.28
CA ARG A 167 -27.10 -4.88 14.13
C ARG A 167 -26.57 -6.30 13.99
N LEU A 168 -25.25 -6.51 14.11
CA LEU A 168 -24.64 -7.83 14.03
C LEU A 168 -25.19 -8.76 15.13
N LYS A 169 -25.33 -8.27 16.37
CA LYS A 169 -25.95 -9.02 17.46
C LYS A 169 -27.41 -9.37 17.16
N ALA A 170 -28.18 -8.42 16.62
CA ALA A 170 -29.57 -8.65 16.23
C ALA A 170 -29.71 -9.68 15.10
N GLU A 171 -28.72 -9.78 14.21
CA GLU A 171 -28.60 -10.81 13.17
C GLU A 171 -28.07 -12.16 13.71
N GLY A 172 -27.77 -12.27 15.02
CA GLY A 172 -27.23 -13.47 15.64
C GLY A 172 -25.75 -13.73 15.31
N ARG A 173 -25.02 -12.71 14.84
CA ARG A 173 -23.59 -12.80 14.49
C ARG A 173 -22.73 -12.35 15.67
N ASN A 174 -21.51 -12.91 15.77
CA ASN A 174 -20.49 -12.41 16.70
C ASN A 174 -19.88 -11.11 16.14
N PRO A 175 -20.01 -9.95 16.81
CA PRO A 175 -19.53 -8.67 16.27
C PRO A 175 -18.05 -8.65 15.89
N GLY A 176 -17.19 -9.37 16.62
CA GLY A 176 -15.76 -9.41 16.33
C GLY A 176 -15.38 -10.31 15.14
N THR A 177 -16.24 -11.29 14.82
CA THR A 177 -16.02 -12.26 13.73
C THR A 177 -17.34 -12.59 13.03
N PRO A 178 -18.00 -11.61 12.38
CA PRO A 178 -19.39 -11.78 11.97
C PRO A 178 -19.57 -12.58 10.68
N TRP A 179 -18.49 -12.89 9.97
CA TRP A 179 -18.53 -13.64 8.71
C TRP A 179 -18.97 -15.10 8.92
N LEU A 180 -19.79 -15.60 8.00
CA LEU A 180 -20.29 -16.97 8.01
C LEU A 180 -20.01 -17.71 6.71
N ARG A 181 -19.78 -16.98 5.61
CA ARG A 181 -19.59 -17.49 4.25
C ARG A 181 -18.93 -16.42 3.37
N GLN A 182 -18.57 -16.79 2.15
CA GLN A 182 -18.23 -15.84 1.09
C GLN A 182 -19.45 -14.98 0.73
N THR A 183 -19.22 -13.72 0.34
CA THR A 183 -20.27 -12.85 -0.21
C THR A 183 -20.97 -13.52 -1.40
N SER A 184 -22.29 -13.38 -1.47
CA SER A 184 -23.10 -13.94 -2.56
C SER A 184 -22.86 -13.27 -3.90
N ALA A 185 -22.15 -12.12 -3.93
CA ALA A 185 -21.72 -11.47 -5.16
C ALA A 185 -20.70 -12.30 -5.96
N LEU A 186 -19.99 -13.23 -5.31
CA LEU A 186 -19.02 -14.11 -5.96
C LEU A 186 -19.62 -15.50 -6.13
N GLU A 187 -19.89 -15.89 -7.38
CA GLU A 187 -20.50 -17.17 -7.71
C GLU A 187 -19.49 -18.33 -7.60
N ILE A 188 -19.86 -19.36 -6.84
CA ILE A 188 -19.08 -20.60 -6.67
C ILE A 188 -19.75 -21.72 -7.46
N PHE A 189 -19.09 -22.25 -8.48
CA PHE A 189 -19.62 -23.35 -9.29
C PHE A 189 -19.09 -24.69 -8.80
N SER A 190 -19.82 -25.78 -9.07
CA SER A 190 -19.39 -27.15 -8.71
C SER A 190 -18.06 -27.59 -9.36
N LYS A 191 -17.66 -26.95 -10.46
CA LYS A 191 -16.37 -27.18 -11.14
C LYS A 191 -15.20 -26.40 -10.53
N ASP A 192 -15.47 -25.40 -9.69
CA ASP A 192 -14.45 -24.64 -8.97
C ASP A 192 -13.94 -25.43 -7.76
N TYR A 193 -12.95 -24.89 -7.06
CA TYR A 193 -12.45 -25.46 -5.80
C TYR A 193 -12.80 -24.55 -4.63
N LEU A 194 -13.11 -25.14 -3.48
CA LEU A 194 -13.37 -24.41 -2.24
C LEU A 194 -12.51 -24.98 -1.10
N ALA A 195 -11.47 -24.25 -0.72
CA ALA A 195 -10.52 -24.66 0.31
C ALA A 195 -9.78 -23.46 0.91
N SER A 196 -9.53 -23.49 2.21
CA SER A 196 -8.73 -22.48 2.93
C SER A 196 -7.51 -23.08 3.63
N GLU A 197 -7.31 -24.39 3.52
CA GLU A 197 -6.16 -25.11 4.05
C GLU A 197 -5.00 -25.03 3.06
N GLY A 198 -3.81 -24.59 3.54
CA GLY A 198 -2.64 -24.41 2.68
C GLY A 198 -2.23 -25.68 1.94
N GLU A 199 -2.27 -26.84 2.60
CA GLU A 199 -1.95 -28.13 1.99
C GLU A 199 -2.95 -28.57 0.90
N VAL A 200 -4.25 -28.27 1.07
CA VAL A 200 -5.29 -28.59 0.08
C VAL A 200 -5.15 -27.68 -1.12
N VAL A 201 -4.99 -26.37 -0.91
CA VAL A 201 -4.75 -25.39 -1.98
C VAL A 201 -3.49 -25.77 -2.75
N TRP A 202 -2.37 -26.05 -2.05
CA TRP A 202 -1.13 -26.48 -2.69
C TRP A 202 -1.31 -27.76 -3.52
N SER A 203 -2.04 -28.74 -3.00
CA SER A 203 -2.31 -30.00 -3.70
C SER A 203 -3.14 -29.79 -4.96
N ILE A 204 -4.13 -28.89 -4.93
CA ILE A 204 -4.88 -28.46 -6.12
C ILE A 204 -3.92 -27.86 -7.15
N LEU A 205 -3.07 -26.91 -6.75
CA LEU A 205 -2.12 -26.26 -7.64
C LEU A 205 -1.19 -27.27 -8.32
N LYS A 206 -0.63 -28.23 -7.57
CA LYS A 206 0.26 -29.25 -8.12
C LYS A 206 -0.47 -30.26 -9.01
N HIS A 207 -1.62 -30.75 -8.58
CA HIS A 207 -2.43 -31.68 -9.37
C HIS A 207 -2.86 -31.08 -10.71
N LYS A 208 -3.20 -29.78 -10.70
CA LYS A 208 -3.59 -29.03 -11.91
C LYS A 208 -2.41 -28.48 -12.71
N LYS A 209 -1.16 -28.75 -12.28
CA LYS A 209 0.08 -28.28 -12.92
C LYS A 209 0.11 -26.75 -13.10
N ILE A 210 -0.40 -26.04 -12.09
CA ILE A 210 -0.42 -24.58 -12.07
C ILE A 210 1.01 -24.07 -11.92
N LYS A 211 1.34 -23.04 -12.71
CA LYS A 211 2.60 -22.29 -12.65
C LYS A 211 2.40 -20.88 -12.11
N HIS A 212 1.25 -20.29 -12.41
CA HIS A 212 0.94 -18.90 -12.11
C HIS A 212 -0.25 -18.79 -11.16
N VAL A 213 -0.11 -18.00 -10.09
CA VAL A 213 -1.16 -17.73 -9.11
C VAL A 213 -1.50 -16.26 -9.12
N ILE A 214 -2.77 -15.95 -9.35
CA ILE A 214 -3.34 -14.62 -9.14
C ILE A 214 -4.02 -14.64 -7.76
N LEU A 215 -3.62 -13.76 -6.85
CA LEU A 215 -4.30 -13.58 -5.57
C LEU A 215 -5.19 -12.34 -5.63
N ALA A 216 -6.41 -12.46 -5.11
CA ALA A 216 -7.36 -11.36 -4.96
C ALA A 216 -8.15 -11.54 -3.65
N GLY A 217 -8.85 -10.51 -3.18
CA GLY A 217 -9.69 -10.58 -1.98
C GLY A 217 -9.25 -9.66 -0.86
N VAL A 218 -9.58 -9.96 0.41
CA VAL A 218 -9.33 -9.03 1.53
C VAL A 218 -8.76 -9.71 2.77
N HIS A 219 -8.12 -9.01 3.71
CA HIS A 219 -7.54 -7.67 3.52
C HIS A 219 -6.08 -7.79 3.09
N THR A 220 -5.64 -6.90 2.19
CA THR A 220 -4.33 -6.87 1.51
C THR A 220 -3.17 -7.01 2.49
N ASN A 221 -3.22 -6.24 3.57
CA ASN A 221 -2.23 -6.16 4.63
C ASN A 221 -2.26 -7.31 5.65
N MET A 222 -3.24 -8.21 5.55
CA MET A 222 -3.43 -9.34 6.44
C MET A 222 -3.57 -10.65 5.66
N CYS A 223 -4.80 -11.09 5.41
CA CYS A 223 -5.09 -12.43 4.93
C CYS A 223 -4.49 -12.71 3.55
N VAL A 224 -4.59 -11.72 2.65
CA VAL A 224 -4.02 -11.77 1.30
C VAL A 224 -2.51 -12.01 1.37
N LEU A 225 -1.79 -11.32 2.27
CA LEU A 225 -0.36 -11.52 2.46
C LEU A 225 -0.03 -12.85 3.15
N GLY A 226 -0.75 -13.17 4.23
CA GLY A 226 -0.24 -14.07 5.26
C GLY A 226 -0.99 -15.37 5.48
N ARG A 227 -2.20 -15.57 4.93
CA ARG A 227 -2.89 -16.87 5.06
C ARG A 227 -2.01 -18.02 4.53
N PRO A 228 -2.26 -19.28 4.93
CA PRO A 228 -1.57 -20.46 4.38
C PRO A 228 -1.53 -20.54 2.84
N PHE A 229 -2.51 -19.93 2.18
CA PHE A 229 -2.62 -19.81 0.72
C PHE A 229 -2.28 -18.41 0.17
N GLY A 230 -1.85 -17.48 1.03
CA GLY A 230 -1.58 -16.08 0.69
C GLY A 230 -0.26 -15.85 -0.05
N LEU A 231 -0.02 -14.60 -0.44
CA LEU A 231 1.11 -14.20 -1.30
C LEU A 231 2.45 -14.70 -0.78
N ARG A 232 2.72 -14.49 0.52
CA ARG A 232 4.00 -14.85 1.13
C ARG A 232 4.27 -16.35 1.05
N GLN A 233 3.24 -17.18 1.26
CA GLN A 233 3.38 -18.63 1.15
C GLN A 233 3.65 -19.04 -0.30
N MET A 234 2.87 -18.51 -1.24
CA MET A 234 3.01 -18.85 -2.66
C MET A 234 4.40 -18.46 -3.20
N VAL A 235 4.86 -17.25 -2.90
CA VAL A 235 6.19 -16.77 -3.28
C VAL A 235 7.29 -17.58 -2.61
N ARG A 236 7.21 -17.80 -1.29
CA ARG A 236 8.21 -18.60 -0.55
C ARG A 236 8.32 -20.03 -1.07
N CYS A 237 7.23 -20.59 -1.56
CA CYS A 237 7.18 -21.94 -2.13
C CYS A 237 7.49 -21.98 -3.64
N GLY A 238 7.92 -20.85 -4.24
CA GLY A 238 8.41 -20.78 -5.61
C GLY A 238 7.32 -20.71 -6.70
N MET A 239 6.09 -20.33 -6.36
CA MET A 239 5.04 -20.08 -7.35
C MET A 239 5.24 -18.70 -7.99
N ASN A 240 5.08 -18.60 -9.31
CA ASN A 240 4.97 -17.29 -9.95
C ASN A 240 3.64 -16.67 -9.54
N THR A 241 3.68 -15.64 -8.69
CA THR A 241 2.50 -15.12 -8.00
C THR A 241 2.35 -13.65 -8.31
N VAL A 242 1.11 -13.20 -8.52
CA VAL A 242 0.77 -11.79 -8.67
C VAL A 242 -0.43 -11.43 -7.81
N LEU A 243 -0.48 -10.20 -7.31
CA LEU A 243 -1.69 -9.61 -6.72
C LEU A 243 -2.53 -8.95 -7.81
N LEU A 244 -3.85 -9.19 -7.80
CA LEU A 244 -4.82 -8.37 -8.53
C LEU A 244 -5.06 -7.07 -7.73
N ARG A 245 -4.28 -6.03 -8.02
CA ARG A 245 -4.17 -4.84 -7.15
C ARG A 245 -5.43 -3.97 -7.06
N ASP A 246 -6.34 -4.10 -8.02
CA ASP A 246 -7.66 -3.43 -8.03
C ASP A 246 -8.81 -4.39 -7.65
N GLY A 247 -8.48 -5.62 -7.21
CA GLY A 247 -9.41 -6.62 -6.68
C GLY A 247 -9.17 -6.93 -5.21
N THR A 248 -8.77 -5.91 -4.43
CA THR A 248 -8.39 -6.05 -3.02
C THR A 248 -8.72 -4.78 -2.23
N ASP A 249 -8.73 -4.88 -0.89
CA ASP A 249 -8.94 -3.76 0.05
C ASP A 249 -7.97 -3.85 1.23
N VAL A 250 -7.73 -2.76 1.95
CA VAL A 250 -6.80 -2.71 3.09
C VAL A 250 -7.54 -2.52 4.41
N MET A 251 -7.00 -3.06 5.49
CA MET A 251 -7.47 -2.74 6.84
C MET A 251 -6.65 -1.58 7.39
N TYR A 252 -7.11 -0.34 7.18
CA TYR A 252 -6.37 0.87 7.55
C TYR A 252 -7.30 2.00 8.00
N ASN A 253 -6.95 2.61 9.14
CA ASN A 253 -7.60 3.79 9.68
C ASN A 253 -6.84 5.07 9.26
N PRO A 254 -7.44 6.01 8.51
CA PRO A 254 -6.82 7.28 8.14
C PRO A 254 -6.36 8.16 9.30
N LYS A 255 -6.85 7.90 10.52
CA LYS A 255 -6.39 8.58 11.76
C LYS A 255 -5.09 8.00 12.29
N ARG A 256 -4.58 6.91 11.73
CA ARG A 256 -3.30 6.28 12.08
C ARG A 256 -2.23 6.65 11.07
N TRP A 257 -0.98 6.56 11.50
CA TRP A 257 0.17 6.84 10.64
C TRP A 257 0.10 5.99 9.35
N PRO A 258 0.40 6.55 8.16
CA PRO A 258 0.99 7.87 7.92
C PRO A 258 -0.02 9.02 7.74
N TYR A 259 -1.25 8.88 8.22
CA TYR A 259 -2.30 9.90 8.20
C TYR A 259 -2.77 10.31 6.81
N VAL A 260 -2.94 9.31 5.97
CA VAL A 260 -3.36 9.48 4.58
C VAL A 260 -4.77 8.92 4.40
N SER A 261 -5.39 9.21 3.26
CA SER A 261 -6.67 8.58 2.92
C SER A 261 -6.57 7.04 2.96
N HIS A 262 -7.71 6.37 3.16
CA HIS A 262 -7.79 4.92 3.12
C HIS A 262 -7.16 4.35 1.83
N PHE A 263 -7.49 4.97 0.69
CA PHE A 263 -7.00 4.58 -0.63
C PHE A 263 -5.49 4.77 -0.78
N THR A 264 -4.91 5.82 -0.20
CA THR A 264 -3.44 5.95 -0.15
C THR A 264 -2.83 4.86 0.73
N GLY A 265 -3.48 4.50 1.84
CA GLY A 265 -3.05 3.37 2.67
C GLY A 265 -3.01 2.05 1.88
N LEU A 266 -4.01 1.83 1.03
CA LEU A 266 -4.02 0.68 0.11
C LEU A 266 -2.86 0.74 -0.89
N ASP A 267 -2.66 1.88 -1.55
CA ASP A 267 -1.55 2.09 -2.50
C ASP A 267 -0.18 1.84 -1.85
N LEU A 268 0.00 2.27 -0.60
CA LEU A 268 1.22 2.06 0.18
C LEU A 268 1.51 0.58 0.45
N VAL A 269 0.47 -0.20 0.79
CA VAL A 269 0.61 -1.65 0.98
C VAL A 269 0.85 -2.37 -0.34
N ILE A 270 0.16 -1.98 -1.42
CA ILE A 270 0.41 -2.51 -2.77
C ILE A 270 1.86 -2.24 -3.19
N ARG A 271 2.37 -1.03 -2.94
CA ARG A 271 3.77 -0.68 -3.23
C ARG A 271 4.75 -1.52 -2.42
N HIS A 272 4.48 -1.77 -1.14
CA HIS A 272 5.28 -2.69 -0.32
C HIS A 272 5.31 -4.11 -0.91
N ILE A 273 4.17 -4.59 -1.43
CA ILE A 273 4.07 -5.88 -2.11
C ILE A 273 4.91 -5.88 -3.40
N GLU A 274 4.79 -4.83 -4.22
CA GLU A 274 5.52 -4.67 -5.48
C GLU A 274 7.04 -4.57 -5.29
N GLU A 275 7.51 -4.06 -4.17
CA GLU A 275 8.93 -3.92 -3.84
C GLU A 275 9.52 -5.17 -3.18
N ASN A 276 8.73 -5.90 -2.38
CA ASN A 276 9.29 -6.88 -1.44
C ASN A 276 8.64 -8.27 -1.50
N VAL A 277 7.55 -8.45 -2.25
CA VAL A 277 6.79 -9.72 -2.26
C VAL A 277 6.59 -10.24 -3.68
N CYS A 278 5.87 -9.52 -4.54
CA CYS A 278 5.60 -9.96 -5.91
C CYS A 278 5.07 -8.83 -6.81
N SER A 279 5.14 -9.07 -8.11
CA SER A 279 4.43 -8.31 -9.16
C SER A 279 2.92 -8.18 -8.93
N THR A 280 2.29 -7.20 -9.59
CA THR A 280 0.84 -7.01 -9.60
C THR A 280 0.24 -6.83 -10.99
N ILE A 281 -1.05 -7.11 -11.14
CA ILE A 281 -1.87 -6.90 -12.36
C ILE A 281 -3.20 -6.24 -12.00
N THR A 282 -3.95 -5.76 -13.00
CA THR A 282 -5.28 -5.16 -12.84
C THR A 282 -6.38 -5.91 -13.58
N SER A 283 -7.63 -5.73 -13.15
CA SER A 283 -8.80 -6.43 -13.68
C SER A 283 -9.02 -6.18 -15.16
N ASP A 284 -8.77 -4.97 -15.66
CA ASP A 284 -8.92 -4.60 -17.08
C ASP A 284 -8.07 -5.46 -18.01
N GLN A 285 -6.93 -5.98 -17.54
CA GLN A 285 -6.09 -6.89 -18.35
C GLN A 285 -6.76 -8.25 -18.60
N LEU A 286 -7.76 -8.61 -17.77
CA LEU A 286 -8.48 -9.89 -17.83
C LEU A 286 -9.89 -9.77 -18.42
N ILE A 287 -10.51 -8.59 -18.30
CA ILE A 287 -11.91 -8.36 -18.71
C ILE A 287 -12.14 -7.08 -19.55
N GLY A 288 -11.09 -6.34 -19.86
CA GLY A 288 -11.15 -5.08 -20.60
C GLY A 288 -11.71 -3.91 -19.78
N GLY A 289 -11.82 -2.76 -20.44
CA GLY A 289 -12.26 -1.50 -19.82
C GLY A 289 -11.12 -0.84 -19.03
N GLU A 290 -11.46 -0.25 -17.90
CA GLU A 290 -10.51 0.43 -17.00
C GLU A 290 -10.28 -0.36 -15.71
N PRO A 291 -9.14 -0.18 -15.03
CA PRO A 291 -8.93 -0.71 -13.69
C PRO A 291 -10.05 -0.28 -12.74
N PHE A 292 -10.43 -1.16 -11.82
CA PHE A 292 -11.41 -0.81 -10.80
C PHE A 292 -10.91 0.33 -9.92
N ARG A 293 -11.81 1.27 -9.63
CA ARG A 293 -11.55 2.39 -8.73
C ARG A 293 -12.76 2.59 -7.83
N PHE A 294 -12.53 2.61 -6.53
CA PHE A 294 -13.57 2.96 -5.56
C PHE A 294 -14.18 4.32 -5.89
N ARG A 295 -15.50 4.41 -5.84
CA ARG A 295 -16.31 5.59 -6.14
C ARG A 295 -15.85 6.81 -5.36
N HIS A 296 -15.41 6.61 -4.11
CA HIS A 296 -14.95 7.68 -3.22
C HIS A 296 -13.46 7.99 -3.34
N ASP A 297 -12.67 7.21 -4.09
CA ASP A 297 -11.32 7.61 -4.44
C ASP A 297 -11.41 8.67 -5.55
N LYS A 298 -11.31 9.94 -5.17
CA LYS A 298 -11.31 11.10 -6.09
C LYS A 298 -9.93 11.73 -6.29
N ARG A 299 -8.89 11.14 -5.71
CA ARG A 299 -7.53 11.70 -5.73
C ARG A 299 -7.03 11.86 -7.17
N PRO A 300 -6.54 13.03 -7.58
CA PRO A 300 -5.87 13.19 -8.85
C PRO A 300 -4.49 12.50 -8.84
N GLN A 301 -4.01 12.14 -10.03
CA GLN A 301 -2.70 11.52 -10.25
C GLN A 301 -1.64 12.57 -10.56
N LEU A 302 -0.70 12.73 -9.63
CA LEU A 302 0.51 13.52 -9.79
C LEU A 302 1.66 12.62 -10.21
N VAL A 303 2.30 12.94 -11.34
CA VAL A 303 3.52 12.24 -11.78
C VAL A 303 4.71 13.17 -11.65
N VAL A 304 5.68 12.76 -10.84
CA VAL A 304 6.94 13.48 -10.65
C VAL A 304 7.98 12.89 -11.59
N ILE A 305 8.48 13.72 -12.51
CA ILE A 305 9.52 13.35 -13.47
C ILE A 305 10.82 14.00 -13.04
N SER A 306 11.79 13.18 -12.62
CA SER A 306 13.09 13.63 -12.11
C SER A 306 14.18 12.62 -12.46
N GLN A 307 15.43 13.04 -12.37
CA GLN A 307 16.56 12.10 -12.44
C GLN A 307 16.47 11.06 -11.32
N SER A 308 16.87 9.81 -11.60
CA SER A 308 16.86 8.69 -10.66
C SER A 308 17.42 9.03 -9.26
N GLU A 309 18.55 9.75 -9.20
CA GLU A 309 19.21 10.12 -7.93
C GLU A 309 18.37 11.05 -7.03
N LYS A 310 17.41 11.80 -7.61
CA LYS A 310 16.57 12.78 -6.91
C LYS A 310 15.22 12.22 -6.46
N VAL A 311 14.81 11.05 -6.97
CA VAL A 311 13.50 10.44 -6.69
C VAL A 311 13.26 10.26 -5.18
N SER A 312 14.30 9.88 -4.42
CA SER A 312 14.21 9.71 -2.96
C SER A 312 13.83 11.00 -2.22
N ASN A 313 14.38 12.15 -2.64
CA ASN A 313 14.08 13.46 -2.05
C ASN A 313 12.63 13.87 -2.36
N TRP A 314 12.18 13.62 -3.58
CA TRP A 314 10.80 13.92 -3.99
C TRP A 314 9.77 13.05 -3.29
N LYS A 315 10.09 11.79 -2.99
CA LYS A 315 9.26 10.96 -2.12
C LYS A 315 9.11 11.50 -0.72
N ALA A 316 10.22 11.86 -0.08
CA ALA A 316 10.18 12.42 1.26
C ALA A 316 9.33 13.71 1.30
N PHE A 317 9.42 14.52 0.25
CA PHE A 317 8.58 15.72 0.10
C PHE A 317 7.10 15.37 -0.13
N ALA A 318 6.80 14.50 -1.11
CA ALA A 318 5.43 14.11 -1.45
C ALA A 318 4.70 13.44 -0.28
N ARG A 319 5.40 12.60 0.48
CA ARG A 319 4.88 11.96 1.70
C ARG A 319 4.29 12.96 2.69
N ARG A 320 4.87 14.15 2.79
CA ARG A 320 4.37 15.21 3.64
C ARG A 320 3.27 16.03 2.96
N PHE A 321 3.44 16.41 1.69
CA PHE A 321 2.64 17.46 1.07
C PHE A 321 1.51 16.96 0.14
N PHE A 322 1.60 15.74 -0.36
CA PHE A 322 0.77 15.24 -1.46
C PHE A 322 0.08 13.91 -1.17
N ASP A 323 0.74 12.94 -0.52
CA ASP A 323 0.22 11.56 -0.38
C ASP A 323 -1.17 11.48 0.29
N ALA A 324 -1.52 12.43 1.16
CA ALA A 324 -2.84 12.46 1.80
C ALA A 324 -4.00 12.62 0.79
N ASP A 325 -3.77 13.37 -0.30
CA ASP A 325 -4.82 13.84 -1.22
C ASP A 325 -4.58 13.43 -2.69
N PHE A 326 -3.38 12.93 -3.02
CA PHE A 326 -2.95 12.62 -4.38
C PHE A 326 -2.48 11.18 -4.50
N ARG A 327 -2.65 10.60 -5.69
CA ARG A 327 -1.85 9.44 -6.10
C ARG A 327 -0.55 9.96 -6.70
N VAL A 328 0.58 9.59 -6.10
CA VAL A 328 1.89 10.06 -6.53
C VAL A 328 2.68 8.91 -7.14
N SER A 329 3.09 9.08 -8.40
CA SER A 329 3.98 8.18 -9.13
C SER A 329 5.25 8.90 -9.55
N TYR A 330 6.31 8.14 -9.82
CA TYR A 330 7.64 8.66 -10.13
C TYR A 330 8.15 8.08 -11.45
N VAL A 331 8.71 8.96 -12.28
CA VAL A 331 9.35 8.61 -13.55
C VAL A 331 10.80 9.06 -13.49
N GLU A 332 11.70 8.14 -13.80
CA GLU A 332 13.14 8.42 -13.92
C GLU A 332 13.41 8.99 -15.31
N SER A 333 13.76 10.28 -15.38
CA SER A 333 13.97 10.98 -16.65
C SER A 333 15.19 10.49 -17.44
N ASP A 334 16.13 9.83 -16.76
CA ASP A 334 17.40 9.32 -17.28
C ASP A 334 17.35 7.83 -17.67
N THR A 335 16.42 7.05 -17.12
CA THR A 335 16.32 5.60 -17.38
C THR A 335 15.05 5.18 -18.11
N GLY A 336 14.02 6.04 -18.14
CA GLY A 336 12.71 5.69 -18.69
C GLY A 336 11.84 4.84 -17.77
N LYS A 337 12.31 4.42 -16.60
CA LYS A 337 11.47 3.68 -15.65
C LYS A 337 10.29 4.53 -15.19
N GLY A 338 9.14 3.91 -15.02
CA GLY A 338 7.88 4.58 -14.67
C GLY A 338 7.17 5.27 -15.85
N MET A 339 7.73 5.33 -17.06
CA MET A 339 7.16 6.13 -18.17
C MET A 339 5.67 5.89 -18.46
N ASN A 340 5.15 4.69 -18.22
CA ASN A 340 3.73 4.36 -18.45
C ASN A 340 2.78 5.11 -17.48
N ASP A 341 3.28 5.67 -16.39
CA ASP A 341 2.47 6.46 -15.46
C ASP A 341 2.08 7.84 -16.03
N ILE A 342 2.79 8.32 -17.07
CA ILE A 342 2.54 9.64 -17.70
C ILE A 342 1.15 9.71 -18.33
N ASP A 343 0.71 8.64 -19.00
CA ASP A 343 -0.57 8.58 -19.70
C ASP A 343 -1.77 8.78 -18.76
N GLN A 344 -1.63 8.29 -17.53
CA GLN A 344 -2.65 8.34 -16.48
C GLN A 344 -2.56 9.59 -15.62
N ALA A 345 -1.62 10.50 -15.89
CA ALA A 345 -1.42 11.69 -15.07
C ALA A 345 -2.56 12.71 -15.25
N ASP A 346 -2.95 13.32 -14.13
CA ASP A 346 -3.79 14.52 -14.08
C ASP A 346 -2.92 15.78 -13.99
N CYS A 347 -1.68 15.66 -13.48
CA CYS A 347 -0.69 16.73 -13.46
C CYS A 347 0.74 16.16 -13.57
N LEU A 348 1.59 16.79 -14.38
CA LEU A 348 3.03 16.51 -14.40
C LEU A 348 3.79 17.53 -13.54
N LEU A 349 4.75 17.04 -12.76
CA LEU A 349 5.76 17.85 -12.09
C LEU A 349 7.13 17.54 -12.70
N LEU A 350 7.61 18.45 -13.54
CA LEU A 350 8.91 18.37 -14.20
C LEU A 350 9.96 19.00 -13.29
N VAL A 351 10.96 18.20 -12.90
CA VAL A 351 12.02 18.60 -11.97
C VAL A 351 13.31 18.92 -12.72
N ASP A 352 13.57 18.20 -13.81
CA ASP A 352 14.82 18.26 -14.54
C ASP A 352 14.53 18.31 -16.05
N GLU A 353 15.57 18.61 -16.82
CA GLU A 353 15.54 18.38 -18.26
C GLU A 353 15.45 16.87 -18.52
N VAL A 354 14.64 16.51 -19.51
CA VAL A 354 14.41 15.12 -19.89
C VAL A 354 15.21 14.86 -21.17
N GLU A 355 16.21 13.98 -21.09
CA GLU A 355 17.02 13.62 -22.27
C GLU A 355 16.41 12.44 -23.03
N ASP A 356 15.65 11.57 -22.36
CA ASP A 356 15.01 10.42 -22.99
C ASP A 356 13.94 10.86 -24.00
N LYS A 357 14.13 10.47 -25.26
CA LYS A 357 13.25 10.85 -26.39
C LYS A 357 11.81 10.36 -26.19
N LYS A 358 11.64 9.15 -25.67
CA LYS A 358 10.32 8.56 -25.50
C LYS A 358 9.56 9.26 -24.37
N ILE A 359 10.24 9.62 -23.29
CA ILE A 359 9.63 10.43 -22.23
C ILE A 359 9.23 11.81 -22.78
N ASN A 360 10.08 12.45 -23.57
CA ASN A 360 9.74 13.73 -24.21
C ASN A 360 8.51 13.63 -25.12
N GLU A 361 8.41 12.60 -25.97
CA GLU A 361 7.24 12.35 -26.81
C GLU A 361 5.95 12.19 -25.98
N LEU A 362 6.03 11.51 -24.83
CA LEU A 362 4.91 11.36 -23.90
C LEU A 362 4.54 12.70 -23.24
N ILE A 363 5.53 13.51 -22.84
CA ILE A 363 5.30 14.86 -22.28
C ILE A 363 4.67 15.78 -23.33
N GLU A 364 5.13 15.75 -24.58
CA GLU A 364 4.56 16.54 -25.68
C GLU A 364 3.10 16.16 -25.94
N THR A 365 2.80 14.86 -26.00
CA THR A 365 1.44 14.33 -26.15
C THR A 365 0.55 14.76 -24.98
N TYR A 366 1.08 14.69 -23.76
CA TYR A 366 0.41 15.14 -22.55
C TYR A 366 0.08 16.63 -22.57
N VAL A 367 1.07 17.46 -22.92
CA VAL A 367 0.91 18.93 -23.04
C VAL A 367 -0.13 19.26 -24.10
N ALA A 368 -0.03 18.65 -25.29
CA ALA A 368 -0.98 18.85 -26.38
C ALA A 368 -2.43 18.50 -26.01
N SER A 369 -2.62 17.65 -25.00
CA SER A 369 -3.94 17.34 -24.41
C SER A 369 -4.45 18.40 -23.43
N ALA A 370 -3.85 19.59 -23.43
CA ALA A 370 -4.17 20.73 -22.56
C ALA A 370 -4.04 20.44 -21.04
N LYS A 371 -3.31 19.39 -20.67
CA LYS A 371 -3.18 18.99 -19.26
C LYS A 371 -2.15 19.83 -18.49
N PRO A 372 -2.34 20.03 -17.17
CA PRO A 372 -1.48 20.89 -16.35
C PRO A 372 -0.03 20.42 -16.19
N VAL A 373 0.93 21.36 -16.23
CA VAL A 373 2.36 21.07 -16.02
C VAL A 373 2.98 22.03 -15.02
N ILE A 374 3.74 21.50 -14.07
CA ILE A 374 4.46 22.26 -13.05
C ILE A 374 5.95 22.08 -13.28
N GLY A 375 6.71 23.18 -13.28
CA GLY A 375 8.15 23.19 -13.45
C GLY A 375 8.89 23.61 -12.18
N VAL A 376 10.01 22.94 -11.89
CA VAL A 376 10.88 23.24 -10.73
C VAL A 376 12.33 23.23 -11.16
N GLY A 377 13.03 24.37 -11.08
CA GLY A 377 14.45 24.48 -11.41
C GLY A 377 14.72 25.26 -12.70
N GLY A 378 16.01 25.41 -13.04
CA GLY A 378 16.45 26.20 -14.20
C GLY A 378 16.06 25.65 -15.56
N HIS A 379 15.70 24.36 -15.67
CA HIS A 379 15.25 23.77 -16.93
C HIS A 379 13.97 24.46 -17.46
N CYS A 380 13.16 25.06 -16.58
CA CYS A 380 11.96 25.82 -16.93
C CYS A 380 12.25 27.01 -17.83
N SER A 381 13.42 27.66 -17.67
CA SER A 381 13.86 28.81 -18.47
C SER A 381 14.79 28.43 -19.63
N ASN A 382 15.33 27.20 -19.64
CA ASN A 382 16.37 26.79 -20.58
C ASN A 382 15.85 25.90 -21.73
N SER A 383 15.17 24.80 -21.40
CA SER A 383 14.76 23.76 -22.35
C SER A 383 13.24 23.69 -22.54
N ASN A 384 12.46 23.91 -21.47
CA ASN A 384 10.99 23.81 -21.50
C ASN A 384 10.27 25.17 -21.64
N LYS A 385 10.90 26.09 -22.36
CA LYS A 385 10.51 27.51 -22.51
C LYS A 385 9.05 27.71 -22.91
N SER A 386 8.60 27.02 -23.95
CA SER A 386 7.23 27.15 -24.49
C SER A 386 6.16 26.63 -23.52
N ILE A 387 6.48 25.61 -22.72
CA ILE A 387 5.56 25.03 -21.72
C ILE A 387 5.30 26.02 -20.58
N PHE A 388 6.28 26.89 -20.28
CA PHE A 388 6.22 27.82 -19.15
C PHE A 388 6.15 29.31 -19.57
N GLY A 389 6.07 29.61 -20.87
CA GLY A 389 5.86 30.97 -21.38
C GLY A 389 7.06 31.90 -21.16
N VAL A 390 8.28 31.38 -21.09
CA VAL A 390 9.50 32.16 -20.85
C VAL A 390 10.57 31.87 -21.89
N ASN A 391 11.35 32.88 -22.26
CA ASN A 391 12.54 32.74 -23.11
C ASN A 391 13.74 33.40 -22.42
N ALA A 392 14.92 32.78 -22.51
CA ALA A 392 16.15 33.35 -21.95
C ALA A 392 16.68 34.48 -22.87
N LEU A 393 16.98 35.67 -22.32
CA LEU A 393 17.64 36.74 -23.06
C LEU A 393 19.12 36.43 -23.28
N SER A 394 19.65 36.90 -24.42
CA SER A 394 21.06 36.73 -24.80
C SER A 394 22.03 37.73 -24.16
N ASN A 395 21.56 38.75 -23.41
CA ASN A 395 22.43 39.85 -22.94
C ASN A 395 22.23 40.33 -21.49
N LYS A 396 23.21 39.93 -20.67
CA LYS A 396 23.86 40.51 -19.47
C LYS A 396 23.37 41.87 -18.93
N ASN A 397 22.52 41.82 -17.91
CA ASN A 397 22.61 42.70 -16.74
C ASN A 397 22.23 41.91 -15.49
N ILE A 398 23.11 40.99 -15.11
CA ILE A 398 22.94 40.10 -13.97
C ILE A 398 23.20 40.92 -12.69
N SER A 399 22.14 41.25 -11.96
CA SER A 399 22.27 41.81 -10.61
C SER A 399 22.53 40.69 -9.59
N SER A 400 23.47 40.91 -8.67
CA SER A 400 23.73 40.00 -7.53
C SER A 400 22.83 40.29 -6.33
N ASP A 401 22.31 41.51 -6.17
CA ASP A 401 21.48 41.91 -5.04
C ASP A 401 20.00 41.95 -5.43
N VAL A 402 19.42 40.78 -5.69
CA VAL A 402 18.02 40.64 -6.13
C VAL A 402 17.07 40.54 -4.94
N LYS A 403 16.11 41.46 -4.85
CA LYS A 403 14.98 41.35 -3.93
C LYS A 403 13.75 40.84 -4.67
N TRP A 404 13.32 39.63 -4.35
CA TRP A 404 12.12 39.04 -4.93
C TRP A 404 10.88 39.55 -4.20
N ILE A 405 10.07 40.30 -4.93
CA ILE A 405 8.83 40.89 -4.42
C ILE A 405 7.65 40.12 -4.97
N ARG A 406 6.61 39.99 -4.15
CA ARG A 406 5.33 39.43 -4.58
C ARG A 406 4.70 40.33 -5.64
N GLY A 407 4.35 39.74 -6.78
CA GLY A 407 3.63 40.41 -7.86
C GLY A 407 2.13 40.41 -7.59
N THR A 408 1.44 39.33 -7.97
CA THR A 408 -0.04 39.25 -7.91
C THR A 408 -0.53 38.73 -6.56
N GLU A 409 -1.20 39.58 -5.75
CA GLU A 409 -1.72 39.19 -4.43
C GLU A 409 -3.00 38.33 -4.50
N ASN A 410 -3.83 38.50 -5.53
CA ASN A 410 -5.13 37.82 -5.66
C ASN A 410 -5.10 36.48 -6.40
N HIS A 411 -3.91 35.97 -6.76
CA HIS A 411 -3.79 34.68 -7.46
C HIS A 411 -3.85 33.51 -6.46
N PRO A 412 -4.51 32.37 -6.75
CA PRO A 412 -4.54 31.21 -5.84
C PRO A 412 -3.16 30.70 -5.41
N LEU A 413 -2.17 30.73 -6.32
CA LEU A 413 -0.78 30.41 -6.00
C LEU A 413 -0.16 31.32 -4.92
N ALA A 414 -0.70 32.53 -4.71
CA ALA A 414 -0.27 33.45 -3.66
C ALA A 414 -0.95 33.18 -2.30
N PHE A 415 -1.89 32.24 -2.21
CA PHE A 415 -2.59 31.99 -0.95
C PHE A 415 -1.65 31.46 0.15
N GLY A 416 -1.79 31.96 1.38
CA GLY A 416 -1.08 31.43 2.56
C GLY A 416 0.41 31.76 2.72
N PHE A 417 1.01 32.60 1.87
CA PHE A 417 2.37 33.12 2.15
C PHE A 417 2.33 34.17 3.27
N LYS A 418 3.33 34.12 4.16
CA LYS A 418 3.45 35.04 5.30
C LYS A 418 4.03 36.41 4.96
N GLY A 419 4.86 36.50 3.90
CA GLY A 419 5.61 37.71 3.54
C GLY A 419 5.33 38.19 2.12
N LYS A 420 5.55 39.48 1.88
CA LYS A 420 5.53 40.09 0.54
C LYS A 420 6.87 40.00 -0.20
N LYS A 421 7.90 39.46 0.46
CA LYS A 421 9.26 39.29 -0.06
C LYS A 421 9.68 37.85 0.12
N TRP A 422 10.43 37.33 -0.84
CA TRP A 422 11.08 36.03 -0.75
C TRP A 422 12.59 36.25 -0.74
N SER A 423 13.22 36.06 0.41
CA SER A 423 14.67 36.28 0.56
C SER A 423 15.41 35.04 0.10
N ILE A 424 15.89 35.05 -1.15
CA ILE A 424 16.71 33.98 -1.71
C ILE A 424 17.91 34.56 -2.44
N ASP A 425 19.09 34.00 -2.17
CA ASP A 425 20.35 34.40 -2.78
C ASP A 425 20.48 33.74 -4.16
N ARG A 426 19.78 34.32 -5.15
CA ARG A 426 19.83 33.91 -6.55
C ARG A 426 20.00 35.13 -7.44
N LYS A 427 20.89 35.00 -8.42
CA LYS A 427 21.11 36.01 -9.45
C LYS A 427 19.91 36.10 -10.41
N SER A 428 19.75 37.28 -10.97
CA SER A 428 18.85 37.60 -12.07
C SER A 428 19.34 36.89 -13.36
N GLU A 429 18.42 36.24 -14.10
CA GLU A 429 18.69 35.51 -15.34
C GLU A 429 18.33 36.31 -16.62
N GLY A 430 17.52 37.37 -16.52
CA GLY A 430 17.05 38.14 -17.67
C GLY A 430 16.06 37.35 -18.53
N LEU A 431 14.82 37.18 -18.05
CA LEU A 431 13.78 36.44 -18.78
C LEU A 431 12.89 37.37 -19.63
N GLU A 432 12.69 36.99 -20.90
CA GLU A 432 11.58 37.47 -21.71
C GLU A 432 10.34 36.60 -21.41
N VAL A 433 9.19 37.23 -21.23
CA VAL A 433 7.98 36.57 -20.73
C VAL A 433 6.83 36.78 -21.70
N ASP A 434 6.05 35.72 -21.95
CA ASP A 434 4.82 35.81 -22.72
C ASP A 434 3.79 36.70 -22.00
N GLN A 435 2.91 37.36 -22.74
CA GLN A 435 1.89 38.25 -22.18
C GLN A 435 0.90 37.54 -21.25
N ALA A 436 0.69 36.23 -21.42
CA ALA A 436 -0.16 35.42 -20.56
C ALA A 436 0.55 34.91 -19.29
N VAL A 437 1.81 35.29 -19.07
CA VAL A 437 2.51 35.01 -17.82
C VAL A 437 2.03 35.96 -16.72
N ILE A 438 1.72 35.38 -15.57
CA ILE A 438 1.36 36.11 -14.35
C ILE A 438 2.49 35.93 -13.33
N PRO A 439 3.28 36.99 -13.04
CA PRO A 439 4.32 36.93 -12.03
C PRO A 439 3.75 36.75 -10.62
N LEU A 440 4.24 35.71 -9.92
CA LEU A 440 3.94 35.48 -8.50
C LEU A 440 5.03 36.11 -7.63
N PHE A 441 6.30 35.88 -7.97
CA PHE A 441 7.45 36.55 -7.39
C PHE A 441 8.43 36.97 -8.48
N HIS A 442 8.86 38.23 -8.45
CA HIS A 442 9.74 38.80 -9.46
C HIS A 442 10.70 39.85 -8.87
N CYS A 443 11.75 40.18 -9.61
CA CYS A 443 12.59 41.34 -9.32
C CYS A 443 12.01 42.61 -9.95
N LYS A 444 12.26 43.77 -9.32
CA LYS A 444 12.03 45.09 -9.92
C LYS A 444 13.39 45.70 -10.30
N ASN A 445 13.89 45.40 -11.50
CA ASN A 445 14.98 46.17 -12.09
C ASN A 445 14.39 47.44 -12.71
N GLY A 446 15.07 48.58 -12.57
CA GLY A 446 14.53 49.90 -12.93
C GLY A 446 14.02 50.02 -14.38
N SER A 447 13.02 50.90 -14.56
CA SER A 447 12.42 51.50 -15.78
C SER A 447 12.34 50.72 -17.11
N SER A 448 12.61 49.42 -17.17
CA SER A 448 12.47 48.59 -18.37
C SER A 448 11.62 47.35 -18.06
N GLU A 449 10.87 46.90 -19.05
CA GLU A 449 9.81 45.88 -18.99
C GLU A 449 10.29 44.45 -18.66
N SER A 450 11.57 44.24 -18.33
CA SER A 450 12.11 42.92 -17.95
C SER A 450 11.95 42.66 -16.44
N ALA A 451 10.87 41.99 -16.04
CA ALA A 451 10.71 41.47 -14.69
C ALA A 451 11.27 40.05 -14.61
N ASP A 452 12.44 39.88 -14.01
CA ASP A 452 12.97 38.55 -13.74
C ASP A 452 12.06 37.77 -12.80
N LEU A 453 11.70 36.55 -13.18
CA LEU A 453 10.75 35.72 -12.47
C LEU A 453 11.46 34.73 -11.54
N LEU A 454 10.94 34.58 -10.34
CA LEU A 454 11.30 33.49 -9.43
C LEU A 454 10.25 32.39 -9.43
N ALA A 455 8.98 32.80 -9.48
CA ALA A 455 7.82 31.93 -9.52
C ALA A 455 6.68 32.62 -10.30
N TRP A 456 5.96 31.87 -11.12
CA TRP A 456 4.90 32.41 -11.98
C TRP A 456 3.88 31.35 -12.39
N SER A 457 2.72 31.80 -12.85
CA SER A 457 1.78 30.99 -13.63
C SER A 457 1.75 31.44 -15.09
N PHE A 458 1.31 30.55 -15.96
CA PHE A 458 1.18 30.76 -17.40
C PHE A 458 -0.10 30.08 -17.89
N ALA A 459 -0.97 30.86 -18.51
CA ALA A 459 -2.11 30.33 -19.25
C ALA A 459 -1.65 30.03 -20.68
N ARG A 460 -1.58 28.74 -21.03
CA ARG A 460 -1.08 28.30 -22.33
C ARG A 460 -2.14 28.51 -23.42
N ASN A 461 -1.69 28.67 -24.66
CA ASN A 461 -2.57 28.85 -25.82
C ASN A 461 -3.46 27.63 -26.11
N ASP A 462 -3.05 26.44 -25.65
CA ASP A 462 -3.82 25.20 -25.75
C ASP A 462 -4.92 25.08 -24.66
N SER A 463 -5.19 26.14 -23.89
CA SER A 463 -6.06 26.16 -22.71
C SER A 463 -5.53 25.41 -21.49
N GLY A 464 -4.36 24.80 -21.59
CA GLY A 464 -3.67 24.22 -20.46
C GLY A 464 -3.10 25.27 -19.52
N ARG A 465 -2.78 24.85 -18.30
CA ARG A 465 -2.21 25.72 -17.27
C ARG A 465 -0.85 25.20 -16.89
N SER A 466 0.12 26.11 -16.85
CA SER A 466 1.44 25.81 -16.33
C SER A 466 1.81 26.77 -15.22
N CYS A 467 2.68 26.33 -14.32
CA CYS A 467 3.33 27.22 -13.36
C CYS A 467 4.75 26.70 -13.10
N ALA A 468 5.67 27.61 -12.80
CA ALA A 468 7.05 27.22 -12.58
C ALA A 468 7.73 28.08 -11.51
N THR A 469 8.75 27.50 -10.91
CA THR A 469 9.74 28.22 -10.12
C THR A 469 11.14 27.83 -10.58
N LEU A 470 12.07 28.78 -10.55
CA LEU A 470 13.46 28.49 -10.87
C LEU A 470 14.18 27.74 -9.74
N LEU A 471 13.58 27.63 -8.56
CA LEU A 471 14.17 26.99 -7.38
C LEU A 471 14.16 25.47 -7.48
N SER A 472 15.15 24.83 -6.85
CA SER A 472 15.28 23.37 -6.79
C SER A 472 14.94 22.84 -5.39
N LEU A 473 14.41 21.60 -5.32
CA LEU A 473 14.11 20.96 -4.03
C LEU A 473 15.36 20.75 -3.15
N PRO A 474 16.52 20.24 -3.65
CA PRO A 474 17.69 19.98 -2.80
C PRO A 474 18.18 21.21 -2.03
N GLU A 475 18.16 22.38 -2.66
CA GLU A 475 18.61 23.64 -2.08
C GLU A 475 17.54 24.30 -1.19
N ASN A 476 16.26 24.04 -1.45
CA ASN A 476 15.14 24.80 -0.86
C ASN A 476 14.17 23.94 -0.03
N LYS A 477 14.53 22.68 0.28
CA LYS A 477 13.64 21.74 1.01
C LYS A 477 13.10 22.27 2.33
N ASN A 478 13.83 23.17 2.99
CA ASN A 478 13.47 23.76 4.28
C ASN A 478 12.93 25.20 4.18
N ASP A 479 12.88 25.77 2.98
CA ASP A 479 12.36 27.11 2.76
C ASP A 479 10.81 27.08 2.78
N GLU A 480 10.20 27.79 3.73
CA GLU A 480 8.73 27.79 3.89
C GLU A 480 8.00 28.34 2.66
N SER A 481 8.60 29.30 1.95
CA SER A 481 8.01 29.90 0.76
C SER A 481 8.04 28.95 -0.43
N PHE A 482 9.12 28.17 -0.59
CA PHE A 482 9.24 27.11 -1.58
C PHE A 482 8.24 25.98 -1.32
N GLN A 483 8.19 25.50 -0.07
CA GLN A 483 7.21 24.50 0.36
C GLN A 483 5.77 24.98 0.08
N ARG A 484 5.48 26.25 0.41
CA ARG A 484 4.17 26.86 0.13
C ARG A 484 3.88 26.96 -1.35
N TYR A 485 4.84 27.41 -2.16
CA TYR A 485 4.68 27.50 -3.60
C TYR A 485 4.31 26.15 -4.21
N LEU A 486 5.10 25.10 -3.94
CA LEU A 486 4.85 23.77 -4.51
C LEU A 486 3.52 23.16 -4.03
N PHE A 487 3.20 23.33 -2.75
CA PHE A 487 1.91 22.90 -2.20
C PHE A 487 0.73 23.55 -2.95
N ASN A 488 0.81 24.86 -3.17
CA ASN A 488 -0.20 25.61 -3.91
C ASN A 488 -0.21 25.23 -5.40
N ALA A 489 0.96 25.03 -6.02
CA ALA A 489 1.12 24.71 -7.43
C ALA A 489 0.38 23.43 -7.81
N VAL A 490 0.63 22.35 -7.07
CA VAL A 490 -0.02 21.06 -7.32
C VAL A 490 -1.54 21.16 -7.19
N ARG A 491 -2.04 21.86 -6.16
CA ARG A 491 -3.48 22.02 -5.92
C ARG A 491 -4.15 22.93 -6.94
N TRP A 492 -3.54 24.08 -7.25
CA TRP A 492 -4.04 24.98 -8.28
C TRP A 492 -4.08 24.32 -9.66
N ALA A 493 -3.05 23.56 -10.02
CA ALA A 493 -2.97 22.86 -11.31
C ALA A 493 -4.08 21.81 -11.44
N THR A 494 -4.39 21.10 -10.36
CA THR A 494 -5.40 20.02 -10.34
C THR A 494 -6.81 20.49 -9.95
N GLY A 495 -6.99 21.77 -9.61
CA GLY A 495 -8.28 22.32 -9.16
C GLY A 495 -8.66 21.96 -7.71
N GLU A 496 -7.72 21.41 -6.95
CA GLU A 496 -7.90 21.05 -5.55
C GLU A 496 -7.86 22.26 -4.62
N SER A 497 -8.52 22.13 -3.46
CA SER A 497 -8.56 23.20 -2.47
C SER A 497 -7.19 23.47 -1.83
N ILE A 498 -6.85 24.75 -1.66
CA ILE A 498 -5.58 25.17 -1.04
C ILE A 498 -5.82 25.49 0.44
N ALA A 499 -5.28 24.68 1.33
CA ALA A 499 -5.37 24.89 2.77
C ALA A 499 -4.50 26.08 3.23
N SER A 500 -4.98 26.81 4.24
CA SER A 500 -4.27 27.96 4.82
C SER A 500 -2.99 27.55 5.55
N GLN A 501 -2.95 26.34 6.11
CA GLN A 501 -1.79 25.76 6.76
C GLN A 501 -1.14 24.69 5.89
N LEU A 502 0.19 24.55 6.00
CA LEU A 502 0.90 23.44 5.37
C LEU A 502 0.68 22.15 6.17
N PRO A 503 0.64 20.99 5.50
CA PRO A 503 0.63 19.71 6.17
C PRO A 503 1.79 19.55 7.16
N VAL A 504 1.48 18.98 8.32
CA VAL A 504 2.48 18.56 9.30
C VAL A 504 3.14 17.29 8.79
N ASP A 505 4.45 17.19 8.99
CA ASP A 505 5.18 15.95 8.70
C ASP A 505 4.54 14.76 9.45
N PRO A 506 4.22 13.64 8.78
CA PRO A 506 3.52 12.52 9.40
C PRO A 506 4.33 11.87 10.54
N ASP A 507 5.67 11.87 10.48
CA ASP A 507 6.49 11.34 11.57
C ASP A 507 6.50 12.29 12.77
N LEU A 508 6.48 13.61 12.54
CA LEU A 508 6.29 14.60 13.60
C LEU A 508 4.88 14.52 14.21
N ARG A 509 3.84 14.30 13.39
CA ARG A 509 2.48 14.08 13.89
C ARG A 509 2.41 12.83 14.75
N ARG A 510 2.97 11.71 14.30
CA ARG A 510 3.05 10.47 15.08
C ARG A 510 3.78 10.66 16.40
N LEU A 511 4.88 11.41 16.38
CA LEU A 511 5.61 11.78 17.60
C LEU A 511 4.77 12.61 18.57
N ASN A 512 3.88 13.47 18.07
CA ASN A 512 3.00 14.29 18.90
C ASN A 512 1.85 13.48 19.50
N GLU A 513 1.29 12.52 18.77
CA GLU A 513 0.25 11.58 19.24
C GLU A 513 0.76 10.58 20.30
N GLY A 514 2.08 10.55 20.53
CA GLY A 514 2.68 10.04 21.74
C GLY A 514 3.38 8.71 21.57
N TRP A 515 2.97 7.83 20.67
CA TRP A 515 3.62 6.52 20.49
C TRP A 515 4.63 6.55 19.33
N VAL A 516 5.92 6.30 19.63
CA VAL A 516 6.99 6.22 18.63
C VAL A 516 7.86 5.01 18.78
N VAL A 517 8.41 4.51 17.67
CA VAL A 517 9.48 3.49 17.70
C VAL A 517 10.61 3.99 18.60
N ARG A 518 11.02 3.12 19.52
CA ARG A 518 12.01 3.43 20.54
C ARG A 518 13.30 3.97 19.95
N GLY A 519 13.85 5.00 20.59
CA GLY A 519 15.09 5.67 20.18
C GLY A 519 14.87 6.84 19.21
N LYS A 520 13.64 7.02 18.70
CA LYS A 520 13.26 8.18 17.88
C LYS A 520 12.65 9.33 18.69
N MET A 521 12.59 9.22 20.02
CA MET A 521 11.98 10.21 20.92
C MET A 521 12.82 11.50 21.13
N GLN A 522 14.03 11.58 20.57
CA GLN A 522 15.01 12.69 20.72
C GLN A 522 14.49 14.09 20.33
N LEU A 523 13.29 14.21 19.77
CA LEU A 523 12.73 15.46 19.24
C LEU A 523 11.64 16.11 20.11
N ARG A 524 11.25 15.52 21.25
CA ARG A 524 10.32 16.21 22.16
C ARG A 524 11.06 17.30 22.95
N LYS A 525 10.64 18.56 22.77
CA LYS A 525 10.85 19.61 23.80
C LYS A 525 10.46 19.01 25.15
N LYS A 526 11.25 19.28 26.21
CA LYS A 526 11.01 18.87 27.61
C LYS A 526 9.59 19.24 28.07
N HIS A 527 8.57 18.49 27.67
CA HIS A 527 7.30 18.43 28.38
C HIS A 527 7.58 17.66 29.66
N LYS A 528 7.17 18.23 30.80
CA LYS A 528 7.21 17.57 32.11
C LYS A 528 6.15 16.46 32.12
N SER A 529 6.46 15.34 31.48
CA SER A 529 5.66 14.11 31.59
C SER A 529 6.07 13.36 32.85
N LYS A 530 5.09 12.83 33.58
CA LYS A 530 5.26 12.07 34.83
C LYS A 530 5.59 10.60 34.56
N HIS A 531 5.16 10.07 33.42
CA HIS A 531 5.26 8.64 33.12
C HIS A 531 5.88 8.38 31.75
N TRP A 532 6.58 7.25 31.66
CA TRP A 532 7.10 6.69 30.43
C TRP A 532 6.39 5.35 30.18
N ASP A 533 5.50 5.35 29.19
CA ASP A 533 4.75 4.18 28.74
C ASP A 533 5.52 3.49 27.60
N LEU A 534 5.51 2.17 27.61
CA LEU A 534 6.14 1.29 26.63
C LEU A 534 5.11 0.26 26.17
N ARG A 535 5.18 -0.13 24.90
CA ARG A 535 4.39 -1.26 24.40
C ARG A 535 5.16 -2.09 23.40
N THR A 536 4.82 -3.37 23.35
CA THR A 536 5.32 -4.34 22.37
C THR A 536 4.31 -5.48 22.22
N LEU A 537 4.47 -6.29 21.18
CA LEU A 537 3.65 -7.47 20.94
C LEU A 537 4.55 -8.69 20.89
N ILE A 538 4.18 -9.76 21.57
CA ILE A 538 4.91 -11.03 21.56
C ILE A 538 4.11 -12.05 20.78
N ARG A 539 4.68 -12.58 19.70
CA ARG A 539 4.08 -13.68 18.95
C ARG A 539 4.55 -15.00 19.50
N ILE A 540 3.61 -15.91 19.77
CA ILE A 540 3.89 -17.22 20.35
C ILE A 540 3.38 -18.29 19.38
N PHE A 541 4.30 -19.04 18.76
CA PHE A 541 3.95 -19.98 17.68
C PHE A 541 3.49 -21.35 18.15
N ASP A 542 4.01 -21.81 19.28
CA ASP A 542 3.83 -23.17 19.76
C ASP A 542 2.81 -23.18 20.91
N ASP A 543 2.17 -24.33 21.13
CA ASP A 543 1.33 -24.56 22.31
C ASP A 543 2.17 -24.33 23.57
N LEU A 544 1.83 -23.29 24.32
CA LEU A 544 2.50 -23.01 25.57
C LEU A 544 2.05 -24.05 26.59
N PRO A 545 2.99 -24.79 27.21
CA PRO A 545 2.63 -25.65 28.33
C PRO A 545 2.03 -24.79 29.45
N ASP A 546 1.05 -25.34 30.15
CA ASP A 546 0.48 -24.73 31.35
C ASP A 546 1.51 -24.85 32.49
N ILE A 547 2.35 -23.82 32.61
CA ILE A 547 3.44 -23.71 33.59
C ILE A 547 3.57 -22.25 34.02
N GLU A 548 3.85 -22.04 35.30
CA GLU A 548 4.13 -20.71 35.81
C GLU A 548 5.33 -20.08 35.09
N ARG A 549 5.16 -18.81 34.76
CA ARG A 549 6.17 -17.98 34.11
C ARG A 549 6.42 -16.75 34.97
N VAL A 550 7.63 -16.23 34.85
CA VAL A 550 8.04 -14.98 35.50
C VAL A 550 8.62 -14.07 34.43
N LEU A 551 8.05 -12.87 34.27
CA LEU A 551 8.68 -11.79 33.54
C LEU A 551 9.72 -11.14 34.46
N LYS A 552 11.00 -11.24 34.10
CA LYS A 552 12.12 -10.64 34.82
C LYS A 552 12.58 -9.39 34.09
N TRP A 553 12.60 -8.26 34.77
CA TRP A 553 13.09 -6.99 34.26
C TRP A 553 13.75 -6.17 35.36
N GLU A 554 14.97 -6.59 35.73
CA GLU A 554 15.72 -6.07 36.89
C GLU A 554 15.96 -4.55 36.88
N SER A 555 16.02 -3.91 35.71
CA SER A 555 16.22 -2.46 35.61
C SER A 555 14.95 -1.62 35.66
N ALA A 556 13.77 -2.25 35.78
CA ALA A 556 12.48 -1.58 35.81
C ALA A 556 11.61 -1.91 37.04
N PRO A 557 12.16 -2.10 38.26
CA PRO A 557 11.37 -2.52 39.43
C PRO A 557 10.26 -1.50 39.76
N GLY A 558 9.13 -1.98 40.28
CA GLY A 558 7.97 -1.13 40.60
C GLY A 558 7.20 -0.61 39.39
N SER A 559 7.51 -1.08 38.18
CA SER A 559 6.77 -0.72 36.97
C SER A 559 5.40 -1.42 36.94
N VAL A 560 4.41 -0.75 36.35
CA VAL A 560 3.08 -1.32 36.13
C VAL A 560 3.09 -2.04 34.79
N ILE A 561 2.81 -3.35 34.78
CA ILE A 561 2.89 -4.19 33.57
C ILE A 561 1.56 -4.87 33.33
N TYR A 562 1.04 -4.75 32.11
CA TYR A 562 -0.10 -5.48 31.63
C TYR A 562 0.31 -6.44 30.52
N ILE A 563 -0.29 -7.64 30.51
CA ILE A 563 -0.26 -8.54 29.37
C ILE A 563 -1.70 -8.82 28.94
N ASN A 564 -2.02 -8.53 27.68
CA ASN A 564 -3.37 -8.70 27.13
C ASN A 564 -4.49 -8.05 27.96
N GLY A 565 -4.19 -6.89 28.57
CA GLY A 565 -5.13 -6.17 29.43
C GLY A 565 -5.10 -6.56 30.91
N GLU A 566 -4.49 -7.70 31.24
CA GLU A 566 -4.40 -8.21 32.62
C GLU A 566 -3.17 -7.65 33.33
N LEU A 567 -3.38 -7.07 34.52
CA LEU A 567 -2.31 -6.51 35.35
C LEU A 567 -1.48 -7.63 35.98
N LEU A 568 -0.15 -7.56 35.83
CA LEU A 568 0.75 -8.52 36.47
C LEU A 568 1.10 -8.11 37.90
N GLU A 569 1.24 -9.11 38.77
CA GLU A 569 1.70 -8.93 40.16
C GLU A 569 3.22 -9.02 40.26
N GLU A 570 3.86 -7.99 40.86
CA GLU A 570 5.29 -7.97 41.14
C GLU A 570 5.58 -8.71 42.46
N ASN A 571 5.95 -9.99 42.37
CA ASN A 571 6.20 -10.84 43.56
C ASN A 571 7.57 -10.60 44.18
N GLN A 572 8.53 -10.16 43.37
CA GLN A 572 9.88 -9.79 43.79
C GLN A 572 10.29 -8.56 42.97
N SER A 573 11.09 -7.65 43.54
CA SER A 573 11.56 -6.46 42.84
C SER A 573 12.13 -6.79 41.45
N GLY A 574 11.51 -6.28 40.38
CA GLY A 574 11.84 -6.53 38.99
C GLY A 574 11.33 -7.86 38.43
N HIS A 575 10.40 -8.56 39.11
CA HIS A 575 9.92 -9.89 38.74
C HIS A 575 8.39 -9.96 38.88
N TRP A 576 7.71 -10.17 37.75
CA TRP A 576 6.25 -10.25 37.69
C TRP A 576 5.78 -11.67 37.38
N SER A 577 4.75 -12.14 38.07
CA SER A 577 4.09 -13.40 37.76
C SER A 577 3.36 -13.29 36.42
N VAL A 578 3.53 -14.27 35.54
CA VAL A 578 2.83 -14.38 34.27
C VAL A 578 2.02 -15.69 34.31
N PRO A 579 0.72 -15.62 34.65
CA PRO A 579 -0.16 -16.77 34.57
C PRO A 579 -0.19 -17.39 33.16
N SER A 580 -0.38 -18.70 33.04
CA SER A 580 -0.39 -19.36 31.74
C SER A 580 -1.55 -18.90 30.86
N GLU A 581 -2.70 -18.66 31.48
CA GLU A 581 -3.99 -18.37 30.85
C GLU A 581 -4.06 -17.00 30.18
N ILE A 582 -3.23 -16.06 30.60
CA ILE A 582 -3.21 -14.71 30.01
C ILE A 582 -2.44 -14.68 28.69
N LEU A 583 -1.60 -15.68 28.41
CA LEU A 583 -0.89 -15.81 27.14
C LEU A 583 -1.72 -16.64 26.15
N LYS A 584 -1.94 -16.07 24.97
CA LYS A 584 -2.63 -16.71 23.86
C LYS A 584 -1.59 -17.36 22.93
N SER A 585 -1.55 -18.69 22.94
CA SER A 585 -0.77 -19.46 21.97
C SER A 585 -1.35 -19.30 20.57
N GLY A 586 -0.49 -19.26 19.55
CA GLY A 586 -0.87 -19.01 18.16
C GLY A 586 -1.24 -17.55 17.86
N ASP A 587 -1.14 -16.65 18.84
CA ASP A 587 -1.62 -15.26 18.77
C ASP A 587 -0.50 -14.25 19.12
N LEU A 588 -0.81 -12.98 18.92
CA LEU A 588 -0.06 -11.83 19.42
C LEU A 588 -0.51 -11.49 20.83
N ASN A 589 0.47 -11.30 21.70
CA ASN A 589 0.28 -10.97 23.11
C ASN A 589 0.79 -9.55 23.36
N LEU A 590 -0.10 -8.62 23.67
CA LEU A 590 0.27 -7.24 23.98
C LEU A 590 0.91 -7.16 25.34
N VAL A 591 2.06 -6.50 25.41
CA VAL A 591 2.67 -6.09 26.67
C VAL A 591 2.67 -4.56 26.73
N VAL A 592 2.06 -4.00 27.77
CA VAL A 592 2.05 -2.57 28.06
C VAL A 592 2.73 -2.33 29.40
N VAL A 593 3.67 -1.40 29.45
CA VAL A 593 4.46 -1.11 30.65
C VAL A 593 4.48 0.38 30.93
N ARG A 594 4.22 0.77 32.18
CA ARG A 594 4.51 2.12 32.68
C ARG A 594 5.69 2.05 33.63
N VAL A 595 6.75 2.74 33.26
CA VAL A 595 8.04 2.74 33.95
C VAL A 595 7.98 3.63 35.20
N SER A 596 8.54 3.13 36.30
CA SER A 596 8.44 3.74 37.63
C SER A 596 9.39 4.91 37.91
N ASN A 597 10.51 5.07 37.18
CA ASN A 597 11.37 6.29 37.05
C ASN A 597 12.84 6.02 36.60
N SER A 598 13.23 4.78 36.28
CA SER A 598 14.57 4.43 35.79
C SER A 598 14.62 4.29 34.25
N ASN A 599 15.82 4.22 33.66
CA ASN A 599 15.95 3.67 32.31
C ASN A 599 15.70 2.15 32.36
N PRO A 600 14.56 1.65 31.86
CA PRO A 600 14.15 0.28 32.02
C PRO A 600 15.00 -0.66 31.17
N PHE A 601 15.76 -0.18 30.19
CA PHE A 601 16.51 -1.04 29.27
C PHE A 601 18.00 -1.15 29.59
N LYS A 602 18.41 -0.98 30.86
CA LYS A 602 19.77 -1.36 31.30
C LYS A 602 19.94 -2.89 31.31
N SER A 603 18.87 -3.63 31.57
CA SER A 603 18.72 -5.05 31.28
C SER A 603 17.50 -5.27 30.38
N LEU A 604 17.49 -6.39 29.64
CA LEU A 604 16.38 -6.76 28.78
C LEU A 604 15.29 -7.49 29.59
N PRO A 605 14.00 -7.23 29.31
CA PRO A 605 12.94 -8.03 29.87
C PRO A 605 13.07 -9.47 29.38
N LYS A 606 12.85 -10.43 30.27
CA LYS A 606 12.96 -11.85 29.96
C LYS A 606 11.82 -12.62 30.62
N ILE A 607 11.00 -13.29 29.83
CA ILE A 607 9.99 -14.22 30.34
C ILE A 607 10.66 -15.57 30.52
N THR A 608 10.61 -16.14 31.72
CA THR A 608 11.25 -17.41 32.07
C THR A 608 10.28 -18.37 32.72
N SER A 609 10.38 -19.64 32.39
CA SER A 609 9.73 -20.75 33.09
C SER A 609 10.76 -21.80 33.52
N SER A 610 10.30 -22.93 34.05
CA SER A 610 11.16 -24.11 34.29
C SER A 610 11.65 -24.80 33.01
N LYS A 611 11.01 -24.53 31.86
CA LYS A 611 11.30 -25.22 30.58
C LYS A 611 11.90 -24.31 29.51
N ASP A 612 11.60 -23.02 29.55
CA ASP A 612 11.96 -22.10 28.49
C ASP A 612 12.27 -20.69 29.00
N SER A 613 12.90 -19.90 28.12
CA SER A 613 13.25 -18.52 28.40
C SER A 613 13.19 -17.72 27.10
N PHE A 614 12.51 -16.58 27.14
CA PHE A 614 12.38 -15.67 26.02
C PHE A 614 12.79 -14.26 26.43
N GLU A 615 13.86 -13.76 25.81
CA GLU A 615 14.36 -12.42 26.03
C GLU A 615 13.77 -11.47 24.99
N LEU A 616 13.13 -10.39 25.47
CA LEU A 616 12.56 -9.36 24.64
C LEU A 616 13.68 -8.42 24.18
N SER A 617 13.82 -8.30 22.86
CA SER A 617 14.78 -7.43 22.20
C SER A 617 14.57 -5.94 22.50
N LEU A 618 15.62 -5.14 22.30
CA LEU A 618 15.55 -3.68 22.40
C LEU A 618 14.77 -3.02 21.24
N LYS A 619 14.65 -3.70 20.09
CA LYS A 619 14.25 -3.11 18.81
C LYS A 619 12.74 -2.92 18.65
N HIS A 620 11.94 -3.82 19.21
CA HIS A 620 10.51 -3.91 18.90
C HIS A 620 9.64 -3.27 19.98
N TRP A 621 10.02 -2.07 20.40
CA TRP A 621 9.29 -1.31 21.41
C TRP A 621 8.82 0.01 20.81
N GLN A 622 7.59 0.38 21.12
CA GLN A 622 7.14 1.75 21.00
C GLN A 622 7.09 2.40 22.38
N GLU A 623 7.43 3.68 22.44
CA GLU A 623 7.52 4.47 23.65
C GLU A 623 6.64 5.72 23.56
N ARG A 624 6.06 6.10 24.70
CA ARG A 624 5.27 7.31 24.89
C ARG A 624 5.58 7.97 26.22
N LEU A 625 5.80 9.28 26.23
CA LEU A 625 5.77 10.07 27.46
C LEU A 625 4.35 10.59 27.67
N SER A 626 3.72 10.22 28.79
CA SER A 626 2.32 10.53 29.08
C SER A 626 2.13 11.03 30.52
N ASN A 627 1.07 11.84 30.71
CA ASN A 627 0.50 12.18 32.03
C ASN A 627 -0.86 11.52 32.24
N ASP A 628 -1.39 10.87 31.21
CA ASP A 628 -2.72 10.25 31.20
C ASP A 628 -2.69 8.90 31.92
N GLU A 629 -3.87 8.32 32.17
CA GLU A 629 -3.96 6.93 32.62
C GLU A 629 -3.30 5.98 31.62
N ILE A 630 -2.73 4.88 32.14
CA ILE A 630 -2.17 3.85 31.25
C ILE A 630 -3.33 3.12 30.61
N GLU A 631 -3.32 2.96 29.29
CA GLU A 631 -4.31 2.17 28.56
C GLU A 631 -3.80 0.72 28.48
N PRO A 632 -4.33 -0.21 29.30
CA PRO A 632 -3.86 -1.60 29.30
C PRO A 632 -4.36 -2.37 28.09
N ASN A 633 -5.49 -1.91 27.55
CA ASN A 633 -6.17 -2.49 26.41
C ASN A 633 -5.86 -1.66 25.19
N PHE A 634 -5.08 -2.25 24.31
CA PHE A 634 -4.87 -1.74 22.97
C PHE A 634 -5.51 -2.75 22.02
N PRO A 635 -6.43 -2.35 21.11
CA PRO A 635 -7.11 -3.28 20.23
C PRO A 635 -6.08 -3.98 19.35
N ILE A 636 -5.68 -5.19 19.72
CA ILE A 636 -4.75 -5.98 18.92
C ILE A 636 -5.56 -6.45 17.71
N PRO A 637 -5.11 -6.20 16.47
CA PRO A 637 -5.75 -6.78 15.31
C PRO A 637 -5.82 -8.29 15.51
N PRO A 638 -6.95 -8.96 15.21
CA PRO A 638 -7.07 -10.40 15.43
C PRO A 638 -5.88 -11.15 14.82
N GLN A 639 -5.04 -11.77 15.66
CA GLN A 639 -3.93 -12.69 15.40
C GLN A 639 -2.79 -12.30 14.43
N PHE A 640 -3.02 -11.41 13.46
CA PHE A 640 -2.24 -11.45 12.21
C PHE A 640 -1.84 -10.09 11.64
N GLY A 641 -2.32 -9.00 12.23
CA GLY A 641 -2.23 -7.66 11.65
C GLY A 641 -1.38 -6.65 12.38
N ALA A 642 -0.57 -6.98 13.37
CA ALA A 642 0.19 -5.92 14.02
C ALA A 642 1.36 -5.38 13.16
N PRO A 643 1.75 -4.09 13.32
CA PRO A 643 2.95 -3.54 12.70
C PRO A 643 4.20 -4.36 13.05
N THR A 644 5.03 -4.69 12.05
CA THR A 644 6.21 -5.56 12.25
C THR A 644 7.25 -4.97 13.19
N ASP A 645 7.28 -3.64 13.34
CA ASP A 645 8.17 -2.93 14.27
C ASP A 645 7.78 -3.10 15.75
N LEU A 646 6.61 -3.67 16.05
CA LEU A 646 6.16 -3.98 17.41
C LEU A 646 6.30 -5.46 17.77
N ILE A 647 6.42 -6.35 16.78
CA ILE A 647 6.31 -7.80 17.00
C ILE A 647 7.65 -8.41 17.40
N GLN A 648 7.64 -9.16 18.49
CA GLN A 648 8.74 -9.96 18.99
C GLN A 648 8.40 -11.44 18.87
N GLU A 649 9.23 -12.18 18.13
CA GLU A 649 9.00 -13.58 17.83
C GLU A 649 9.50 -14.48 18.97
N TRP A 650 8.60 -14.99 19.80
CA TRP A 650 8.90 -16.03 20.79
C TRP A 650 8.99 -17.37 20.06
N ARG A 651 10.22 -17.72 19.68
CA ARG A 651 10.57 -19.06 19.19
C ARG A 651 11.42 -19.77 20.24
N GLN A 652 11.06 -21.00 20.56
CA GLN A 652 12.02 -21.89 21.23
C GLN A 652 13.22 -22.04 20.28
N ARG A 653 14.41 -21.62 20.72
CA ARG A 653 15.63 -22.03 20.04
C ARG A 653 15.69 -23.55 20.18
N LYS A 654 15.59 -24.26 19.05
CA LYS A 654 15.89 -25.69 19.00
C LYS A 654 17.35 -25.94 19.36
#